data_AF-A0A7J8FDZ9-F1
#
_entry.id   AF-A0A7J8FDZ9-F1
#
_cell.length_a   1.000
_cell.length_b   1.000
_cell.length_c   1.000
_cell.angle_alpha   90.00
_cell.angle_beta   90.00
_cell.angle_gamma   90.00
#
_symmetry.space_group_name_H-M   'P 1'
#
loop_
_entity.id
_entity.type
_entity.pdbx_description
1 polymer ?
#
loop_
_entity_poly.entity_id
_entity_poly.type
_entity_poly.pdbx_seq_one_letter_code
_entity_poly.pdbx_strand_id
1 'polypeptide(L)'
;MALSFALYILGDESSVSDESSSQYLSRITPAPQKSQAEQEENRLSVRHSTSVSNLAERLVVWMTSVGFTLRDLETLPFGIALPIRDAIYHCREQPASDWPEAVCLLIGRQDLSKQACEGNLPKGKSVLSSDVPSGTETEEEDDGMNDMNQEVMSLIWSEDLRVQDVRRLLQSARPVRVSVVQCPELSDHELIEEKENRLLQLCQRTMALPVGRGMFTLFSYHPVPTEPLPIPKLNLTGRAPPRNTTVDLSSGNVDVPPNMASWASFHNGVAAGLKIAPASQIDSAWIVYNKPKHAELANEYAGFLMALGLNGHLTKLATLNIHDYLTKGHEMTSIGLLLGVSAAKLGTMDMCVTRLLSIHVPALLPPTSTELDVPHSVQVAAVVGIGLVYQGTAHRHTAEVLLAEIGRPPGPEMEYCTDRESYSLAAGLALGMVCLGHGSNLVGMSDLNVPEQLYQYMVGGHRRFQAGMHREKHKSPSYQIKEGDTINVDVTCPGATLALAMIYLKTNNRSVADWLRAPDTMYLLDFVKPEFLLLRTLARCLILWDDISPDSKWVDSNVPQIIRENSISLSEIELPCSEDLNLETLSQAHVYIIAGACLSLGFRFAGSENLSAFNCLHKFAKDFMTYLSAPNASVTGPYNLETCLSVVLLSLAMVMAGSGNLKVLQLCRFLHMKTGGEMNYGFHLAHHMALGLLFLGGGRYSLSTSNSSIAALLCALYPHFPAHSTDNRYHLQALRHLYVLAAEPRLLVPVDVDANTPCYALLEVTYKGTQWYEQTKEELMAPTLLPELHLLKQIRVKGPRYWELLIDLSKGTQHLKSILSKDGVLYVKLRAGQLSYKEDPMGWQSLLAQTVANRNSEARAFKPETISAFTSDPALLSFAEYFCKPTVNMGQKQEILDLFSSVLYECVTQETPEMLPAYVAMDQAVRRLGRGEVSETAELWQIKLVLAFFSSRSHQERLQSPPKRGFFMSSEFLPVVKCAIDNALDQWLQAGGDMCVHAYLSGQPRDESQLSALACFLVYHSVPAPRHLPPVGLEGSTSFAELLFKFKQLKMPVRALLRLAPLLLGNPQPMVM
;
A
#
# COMPACT_ATOMS: atom_id res chain seq x y z
N MET A 1 27.25 21.04 -27.80
CA MET A 1 26.68 22.41 -27.84
C MET A 1 26.07 22.77 -29.18
N ALA A 2 26.81 22.91 -30.29
CA ALA A 2 26.18 23.26 -31.58
C ALA A 2 25.04 22.29 -31.99
N LEU A 3 25.23 21.00 -31.72
CA LEU A 3 24.24 19.95 -31.96
C LEU A 3 22.98 20.08 -31.08
N SER A 4 23.08 20.55 -29.82
CA SER A 4 21.90 20.74 -28.97
C SER A 4 21.01 21.88 -29.48
N PHE A 5 21.63 22.95 -29.98
CA PHE A 5 20.91 24.06 -30.61
C PHE A 5 20.27 23.65 -31.95
N ALA A 6 20.98 22.88 -32.77
CA ALA A 6 20.45 22.36 -34.02
C ALA A 6 19.23 21.46 -33.78
N LEU A 7 19.32 20.55 -32.81
CA LEU A 7 18.22 19.65 -32.49
C LEU A 7 17.02 20.37 -31.88
N TYR A 8 17.23 21.27 -30.91
CA TYR A 8 16.13 21.89 -30.17
C TYR A 8 15.49 23.10 -30.85
N ILE A 9 16.27 23.90 -31.60
CA ILE A 9 15.78 25.14 -32.23
C ILE A 9 15.44 24.93 -33.70
N LEU A 10 16.27 24.19 -34.45
CA LEU A 10 16.06 23.94 -35.88
C LEU A 10 15.22 22.67 -36.15
N GLY A 11 15.14 21.75 -35.18
CA GLY A 11 14.38 20.51 -35.32
C GLY A 11 15.02 19.48 -36.25
N ASP A 12 16.32 19.60 -36.53
CA ASP A 12 17.01 18.67 -37.41
C ASP A 12 17.32 17.35 -36.67
N GLU A 13 16.44 16.38 -36.87
CA GLU A 13 16.53 15.05 -36.27
C GLU A 13 17.73 14.24 -36.79
N SER A 14 18.23 14.55 -37.99
CA SER A 14 19.38 13.86 -38.61
C SER A 14 20.73 14.28 -38.01
N SER A 15 20.74 15.35 -37.22
CA SER A 15 21.95 15.87 -36.59
C SER A 15 22.54 14.96 -35.48
N VAL A 16 21.77 13.97 -35.03
CA VAL A 16 22.12 13.06 -33.90
C VAL A 16 22.34 11.60 -34.32
N SER A 17 21.99 11.21 -35.55
CA SER A 17 22.37 9.89 -36.07
C SER A 17 23.88 9.83 -36.32
N ASP A 18 24.52 8.74 -35.89
CA ASP A 18 25.98 8.46 -35.88
C ASP A 18 26.71 8.49 -37.25
N GLU A 19 26.12 9.08 -38.29
CA GLU A 19 26.84 9.29 -39.55
C GLU A 19 27.81 10.47 -39.42
N SER A 20 29.08 10.17 -39.62
CA SER A 20 30.31 10.92 -39.36
C SER A 20 30.47 12.37 -39.88
N SER A 21 29.40 13.08 -40.24
CA SER A 21 29.41 14.52 -40.48
C SER A 21 28.01 15.15 -40.33
N SER A 22 27.69 15.65 -39.13
CA SER A 22 26.52 16.53 -38.95
C SER A 22 26.70 17.80 -39.78
N GLN A 23 25.65 18.25 -40.48
CA GLN A 23 25.65 19.42 -41.36
C GLN A 23 26.24 20.69 -40.72
N TYR A 24 26.15 20.80 -39.39
CA TYR A 24 26.54 21.99 -38.63
C TYR A 24 27.98 21.95 -38.08
N LEU A 25 28.69 20.83 -38.20
CA LEU A 25 30.05 20.67 -37.67
C LEU A 25 31.04 20.24 -38.78
N SER A 26 32.05 21.08 -39.03
CA SER A 26 33.20 20.70 -39.84
C SER A 26 34.30 20.14 -38.93
N ARG A 27 34.65 18.86 -39.09
CA ARG A 27 35.75 18.25 -38.34
C ARG A 27 37.07 18.82 -38.86
N ILE A 28 37.72 19.68 -38.07
CA ILE A 28 39.04 20.20 -38.38
C ILE A 28 40.06 19.09 -38.06
N THR A 29 40.47 18.34 -39.09
CA THR A 29 41.57 17.37 -38.98
C THR A 29 42.92 18.06 -39.23
N PRO A 30 43.94 17.85 -38.39
CA PRO A 30 45.29 18.33 -38.66
C PRO A 30 45.96 17.42 -39.71
N ALA A 31 45.90 17.80 -40.99
CA ALA A 31 46.56 17.19 -42.17
C ALA A 31 46.04 15.81 -42.64
N PRO A 32 46.18 15.45 -43.94
CA PRO A 32 45.54 14.26 -44.52
C PRO A 32 46.44 13.03 -44.37
N GLN A 33 46.06 12.08 -43.52
CA GLN A 33 46.61 10.73 -43.59
C GLN A 33 45.70 9.83 -44.44
N LYS A 34 46.35 9.16 -45.40
CA LYS A 34 45.78 8.12 -46.26
C LYS A 34 45.11 7.04 -45.41
N SER A 35 43.95 6.61 -45.89
CA SER A 35 43.24 5.36 -45.63
C SER A 35 44.04 4.28 -44.87
N GLN A 36 43.70 4.09 -43.60
CA GLN A 36 43.59 2.76 -42.99
C GLN A 36 42.19 2.70 -42.38
N ALA A 37 41.26 2.19 -43.18
CA ALA A 37 40.06 1.59 -42.66
C ALA A 37 40.45 0.23 -42.06
N GLU A 38 39.69 -0.17 -41.05
CA GLU A 38 39.69 -1.46 -40.35
C GLU A 38 40.43 -1.49 -39.00
N GLN A 39 39.65 -1.89 -38.00
CA GLN A 39 39.98 -2.24 -36.61
C GLN A 39 39.94 -1.10 -35.58
N GLU A 40 38.73 -0.63 -35.26
CA GLU A 40 38.24 -0.51 -33.87
C GLU A 40 36.74 -0.13 -33.79
N GLU A 41 35.89 -0.74 -34.64
CA GLU A 41 34.43 -0.72 -34.42
C GLU A 41 34.05 -1.95 -33.60
N ASN A 42 34.22 -1.87 -32.28
CA ASN A 42 33.53 -2.79 -31.37
C ASN A 42 33.52 -2.28 -29.92
N ARG A 43 32.98 -1.08 -29.69
CA ARG A 43 32.35 -0.74 -28.41
C ARG A 43 31.11 0.13 -28.63
N LEU A 44 29.97 -0.44 -28.23
CA LEU A 44 28.66 0.19 -27.99
C LEU A 44 27.75 0.46 -29.20
N SER A 45 27.41 -0.61 -29.95
CA SER A 45 26.15 -0.63 -30.72
C SER A 45 24.98 -0.89 -29.77
N VAL A 46 24.41 0.16 -29.16
CA VAL A 46 23.11 0.04 -28.48
C VAL A 46 22.04 0.44 -29.48
N ARG A 47 21.24 -0.55 -29.92
CA ARG A 47 20.04 -0.32 -30.73
C ARG A 47 19.11 0.61 -29.96
N HIS A 48 18.87 1.82 -30.46
CA HIS A 48 17.81 2.69 -29.96
C HIS A 48 16.44 2.08 -30.29
N SER A 49 15.81 1.48 -29.30
CA SER A 49 14.42 1.03 -29.38
C SER A 49 13.57 1.82 -28.41
N THR A 50 13.14 3.04 -28.78
CA THR A 50 11.91 3.67 -28.29
C THR A 50 11.54 4.82 -29.23
N SER A 51 10.28 4.84 -29.68
CA SER A 51 9.70 5.94 -30.45
C SER A 51 9.54 7.18 -29.56
N VAL A 52 10.54 8.05 -29.52
CA VAL A 52 10.49 9.31 -28.76
C VAL A 52 9.85 10.40 -29.64
N SER A 53 8.63 10.82 -29.29
CA SER A 53 7.81 11.73 -30.09
C SER A 53 8.10 13.22 -29.88
N ASN A 54 8.82 13.61 -28.83
CA ASN A 54 9.04 15.02 -28.49
C ASN A 54 10.52 15.45 -28.61
N LEU A 55 10.79 16.63 -29.18
CA LEU A 55 12.15 17.15 -29.43
C LEU A 55 12.93 17.39 -28.13
N ALA A 56 12.24 17.89 -27.09
CA ALA A 56 12.84 18.13 -25.78
C ALA A 56 13.35 16.82 -25.15
N GLU A 57 12.53 15.76 -25.18
CA GLU A 57 12.88 14.45 -24.64
C GLU A 57 14.11 13.87 -25.35
N ARG A 58 14.14 13.98 -26.68
CA ARG A 58 15.26 13.51 -27.49
C ARG A 58 16.55 14.26 -27.16
N LEU A 59 16.48 15.57 -26.91
CA LEU A 59 17.64 16.36 -26.50
C LEU A 59 18.21 15.87 -25.17
N VAL A 60 17.36 15.68 -24.15
CA VAL A 60 17.79 15.31 -22.80
C VAL A 60 18.37 13.88 -22.79
N VAL A 61 17.73 12.94 -23.49
CA VAL A 61 18.25 11.57 -23.65
C VAL A 61 19.60 11.58 -24.38
N TRP A 62 19.72 12.36 -25.46
CA TRP A 62 20.97 12.48 -26.20
C TRP A 62 22.09 13.10 -25.35
N MET A 63 21.83 14.21 -24.65
CA MET A 63 22.83 14.82 -23.76
C MET A 63 23.33 13.84 -22.71
N THR A 64 22.43 13.03 -22.17
CA THR A 64 22.78 11.99 -21.19
C THR A 64 23.66 10.92 -21.82
N SER A 65 23.39 10.51 -23.07
CA SER A 65 24.23 9.54 -23.80
C SER A 65 25.65 10.06 -24.08
N VAL A 66 25.80 11.37 -24.24
CA VAL A 66 27.10 12.06 -24.38
C VAL A 66 27.85 12.14 -23.04
N GLY A 67 27.17 11.91 -21.92
CA GLY A 67 27.74 12.03 -20.57
C GLY A 67 27.73 13.46 -20.02
N PHE A 68 26.88 14.35 -20.53
CA PHE A 68 26.75 15.72 -20.05
C PHE A 68 25.79 15.79 -18.85
N THR A 69 26.28 16.21 -17.68
CA THR A 69 25.53 16.19 -16.41
C THR A 69 24.94 17.55 -16.02
N LEU A 70 24.06 17.57 -15.01
CA LEU A 70 23.47 18.82 -14.47
C LEU A 70 24.54 19.76 -13.88
N ARG A 71 25.62 19.22 -13.29
CA ARG A 71 26.74 20.05 -12.79
C ARG A 71 27.50 20.71 -13.93
N ASP A 72 27.66 20.00 -15.05
CA ASP A 72 28.29 20.59 -16.24
C ASP A 72 27.41 21.71 -16.84
N LEU A 73 26.09 21.61 -16.70
CA LEU A 73 25.14 22.65 -17.12
C LEU A 73 25.30 23.96 -16.34
N GLU A 74 25.78 23.91 -15.09
CA GLU A 74 26.07 25.09 -14.27
C GLU A 74 27.35 25.81 -14.72
N THR A 75 28.28 25.10 -15.35
CA THR A 75 29.51 25.72 -15.91
C THR A 75 29.24 26.53 -17.17
N LEU A 76 28.12 26.29 -17.84
CA LEU A 76 27.75 26.99 -19.06
C LEU A 76 27.22 28.40 -18.74
N PRO A 77 27.56 29.42 -19.56
CA PRO A 77 26.95 30.73 -19.46
C PRO A 77 25.42 30.64 -19.54
N PHE A 78 24.69 31.34 -18.67
CA PHE A 78 23.24 31.13 -18.52
C PHE A 78 22.46 31.39 -19.82
N GLY A 79 22.90 32.35 -20.65
CA GLY A 79 22.28 32.61 -21.96
C GLY A 79 22.49 31.49 -22.99
N ILE A 80 23.56 30.69 -22.86
CA ILE A 80 23.83 29.52 -23.71
C ILE A 80 23.15 28.26 -23.13
N ALA A 81 23.09 28.15 -21.81
CA ALA A 81 22.39 27.06 -21.14
C ALA A 81 20.86 27.16 -21.23
N LEU A 82 20.32 28.35 -21.50
CA LEU A 82 18.88 28.63 -21.49
C LEU A 82 18.04 27.66 -22.34
N PRO A 83 18.38 27.37 -23.61
CA PRO A 83 17.57 26.45 -24.42
C PRO A 83 17.59 25.02 -23.88
N ILE A 84 18.68 24.64 -23.23
CA ILE A 84 18.83 23.32 -22.60
C ILE A 84 18.00 23.27 -21.31
N ARG A 85 18.04 24.32 -20.49
CA ARG A 85 17.21 24.43 -19.27
C ARG A 85 15.72 24.47 -19.59
N ASP A 86 15.33 25.15 -20.68
CA ASP A 86 13.97 25.17 -21.18
C ASP A 86 13.51 23.78 -21.65
N ALA A 87 14.36 23.05 -22.39
CA ALA A 87 14.08 21.67 -22.76
C ALA A 87 13.93 20.75 -21.52
N ILE A 88 14.80 20.91 -20.52
CA ILE A 88 14.73 20.18 -19.24
C ILE A 88 13.42 20.52 -18.52
N TYR A 89 13.03 21.79 -18.47
CA TYR A 89 11.79 22.25 -17.84
C TYR A 89 10.56 21.58 -18.47
N HIS A 90 10.47 21.54 -19.81
CA HIS A 90 9.39 20.86 -20.50
C HIS A 90 9.39 19.33 -20.30
N CYS A 91 10.57 18.70 -20.26
CA CYS A 91 10.67 17.26 -19.96
C CYS A 91 10.27 16.91 -18.53
N ARG A 92 10.36 17.86 -17.60
CA ARG A 92 10.05 17.66 -16.18
C ARG A 92 8.55 17.48 -15.92
N GLU A 93 7.70 18.06 -16.77
CA GLU A 93 6.24 18.03 -16.61
C GLU A 93 5.64 16.65 -16.82
N GLN A 94 6.09 15.94 -17.86
CA GLN A 94 5.55 14.61 -18.20
C GLN A 94 6.69 13.64 -18.59
N PRO A 95 7.47 13.15 -17.62
CA PRO A 95 8.50 12.15 -17.90
C PRO A 95 7.87 10.79 -18.22
N ALA A 96 8.49 10.05 -19.12
CA ALA A 96 8.14 8.65 -19.36
C ALA A 96 8.73 7.75 -18.25
N SER A 97 8.03 6.65 -17.90
CA SER A 97 8.40 5.75 -16.80
C SER A 97 9.66 4.91 -17.05
N ASP A 98 10.06 4.73 -18.32
CA ASP A 98 11.18 3.84 -18.73
C ASP A 98 12.52 4.57 -18.88
N TRP A 99 12.65 5.81 -18.41
CA TRP A 99 13.89 6.56 -18.57
C TRP A 99 15.01 6.07 -17.65
N PRO A 100 16.26 6.08 -18.15
CA PRO A 100 17.41 5.72 -17.33
C PRO A 100 17.63 6.74 -16.20
N GLU A 101 18.23 6.30 -15.10
CA GLU A 101 18.51 7.11 -13.92
C GLU A 101 19.22 8.43 -14.26
N ALA A 102 20.18 8.40 -15.19
CA ALA A 102 20.94 9.58 -15.55
C ALA A 102 20.07 10.71 -16.17
N VAL A 103 19.02 10.35 -16.92
CA VAL A 103 18.05 11.32 -17.46
C VAL A 103 17.21 11.91 -16.33
N CYS A 104 16.78 11.07 -15.38
CA CYS A 104 15.98 11.49 -14.22
C CYS A 104 16.76 12.48 -13.34
N LEU A 105 18.05 12.24 -13.13
CA LEU A 105 18.95 13.14 -12.42
C LEU A 105 19.15 14.48 -13.16
N LEU A 106 19.31 14.43 -14.49
CA LEU A 106 19.46 15.63 -15.33
C LEU A 106 18.21 16.52 -15.32
N ILE A 107 17.02 15.93 -15.20
CA ILE A 107 15.76 16.67 -15.13
C ILE A 107 15.48 17.21 -13.71
N GLY A 108 16.16 16.66 -12.70
CA GLY A 108 15.86 16.93 -11.30
C GLY A 108 14.68 16.13 -10.75
N ARG A 109 14.24 15.06 -11.43
CA ARG A 109 13.18 14.12 -11.03
C ARG A 109 13.79 12.86 -10.42
N GLN A 110 14.29 12.99 -9.20
CA GLN A 110 14.95 11.92 -8.45
C GLN A 110 13.97 10.85 -7.91
N ASP A 111 12.66 11.12 -7.96
CA ASP A 111 11.61 10.17 -7.64
C ASP A 111 11.68 8.92 -8.53
N LEU A 112 11.83 9.11 -9.84
CA LEU A 112 11.89 8.02 -10.81
C LEU A 112 13.17 7.18 -10.71
N SER A 113 14.33 7.81 -10.46
CA SER A 113 15.60 7.08 -10.33
C SER A 113 15.65 6.22 -9.08
N LYS A 114 15.19 6.73 -7.93
CA LYS A 114 15.14 5.97 -6.68
C LYS A 114 14.22 4.75 -6.80
N GLN A 115 13.08 4.91 -7.48
CA GLN A 115 12.16 3.79 -7.78
C GLN A 115 12.84 2.69 -8.61
N ALA A 116 13.68 3.05 -9.59
CA ALA A 116 14.41 2.10 -10.44
C ALA A 116 15.59 1.41 -9.71
N CYS A 117 16.31 2.12 -8.83
CA CYS A 117 17.49 1.59 -8.15
C CYS A 117 17.15 0.61 -7.02
N GLU A 118 16.16 0.93 -6.18
CA GLU A 118 15.74 0.01 -5.11
C GLU A 118 15.02 -1.23 -5.65
N GLY A 119 14.55 -1.18 -6.90
CA GLY A 119 14.09 -2.34 -7.66
C GLY A 119 15.15 -3.44 -7.78
N ASN A 120 16.43 -3.06 -7.95
CA ASN A 120 17.51 -3.94 -8.41
C ASN A 120 18.64 -4.23 -7.40
N LEU A 121 18.60 -3.69 -6.18
CA LEU A 121 19.63 -3.92 -5.15
C LEU A 121 19.09 -4.74 -3.96
N PRO A 122 19.80 -5.80 -3.50
CA PRO A 122 19.64 -6.29 -2.14
C PRO A 122 20.17 -5.21 -1.18
N LYS A 123 19.31 -4.75 -0.26
CA LYS A 123 19.55 -3.60 0.61
C LYS A 123 20.95 -3.62 1.26
N GLY A 124 21.70 -2.55 0.99
CA GLY A 124 22.69 -2.05 1.94
C GLY A 124 21.99 -1.62 3.22
N LYS A 125 22.65 -1.87 4.35
CA LYS A 125 22.18 -1.61 5.72
C LYS A 125 21.41 -0.29 5.82
N SER A 126 20.15 -0.32 6.26
CA SER A 126 19.53 0.88 6.78
C SER A 126 20.29 1.23 8.05
N VAL A 127 20.97 2.38 8.02
CA VAL A 127 21.51 2.98 9.23
C VAL A 127 20.28 3.50 9.97
N LEU A 128 19.77 2.67 10.89
CA LEU A 128 18.96 3.15 12.00
C LEU A 128 19.83 4.14 12.75
N SER A 129 19.46 5.41 12.72
CA SER A 129 19.93 6.40 13.67
C SER A 129 19.40 6.00 15.05
N SER A 130 20.13 5.13 15.74
CA SER A 130 20.05 5.03 17.19
C SER A 130 20.78 6.25 17.74
N ASP A 131 20.03 7.27 18.16
CA ASP A 131 20.42 8.20 19.23
C ASP A 131 19.24 9.12 19.55
N VAL A 132 18.29 8.58 20.30
CA VAL A 132 17.52 9.38 21.27
C VAL A 132 17.75 8.70 22.61
N PRO A 133 18.34 9.38 23.61
CA PRO A 133 18.48 8.81 24.94
C PRO A 133 17.07 8.63 25.51
N SER A 134 16.66 7.38 25.71
CA SER A 134 15.43 7.06 26.43
C SER A 134 15.52 7.66 27.83
N GLY A 135 14.76 8.74 28.04
CA GLY A 135 14.48 9.27 29.36
C GLY A 135 13.92 8.15 30.23
N THR A 136 14.33 8.17 31.49
CA THR A 136 13.90 7.28 32.57
C THR A 136 12.38 7.30 32.74
N GLU A 137 11.65 6.51 31.96
CA GLU A 137 10.33 6.02 32.31
C GLU A 137 10.53 4.59 32.85
N THR A 138 9.95 4.29 34.01
CA THR A 138 9.97 2.96 34.64
C THR A 138 9.74 1.89 33.59
N GLU A 139 10.68 0.95 33.40
CA GLU A 139 10.63 -0.10 32.38
C GLU A 139 9.27 -0.83 32.42
N GLU A 140 8.33 -0.44 31.54
CA GLU A 140 7.04 -1.10 31.40
C GLU A 140 7.26 -2.48 30.79
N GLU A 141 6.65 -3.52 31.37
CA GLU A 141 6.81 -4.89 30.88
C GLU A 141 6.32 -5.02 29.42
N ASP A 142 7.16 -5.64 28.58
CA ASP A 142 6.98 -5.74 27.13
C ASP A 142 5.72 -6.56 26.77
N ASP A 143 4.83 -5.94 26.00
CA ASP A 143 3.58 -6.52 25.51
C ASP A 143 3.69 -7.04 24.07
N GLY A 144 4.89 -6.95 23.46
CA GLY A 144 5.19 -7.41 22.12
C GLY A 144 4.71 -6.49 20.99
N MET A 145 4.21 -5.28 21.32
CA MET A 145 3.66 -4.30 20.37
C MET A 145 4.51 -3.02 20.24
N ASN A 146 5.75 -3.04 20.75
CA ASN A 146 6.66 -1.90 20.76
C ASN A 146 7.23 -1.55 19.38
N ASP A 147 7.59 -2.57 18.58
CA ASP A 147 8.35 -2.42 17.33
C ASP A 147 7.50 -2.01 16.10
N MET A 148 6.42 -1.26 16.32
CA MET A 148 5.53 -0.83 15.24
C MET A 148 6.06 0.44 14.56
N ASN A 149 5.86 0.57 13.25
CA ASN A 149 6.23 1.79 12.52
C ASN A 149 5.24 2.94 12.83
N GLN A 150 5.48 3.61 13.95
CA GLN A 150 4.62 4.67 14.46
C GLN A 150 4.51 5.86 13.50
N GLU A 151 5.56 6.17 12.73
CA GLU A 151 5.53 7.28 11.76
C GLU A 151 4.43 7.07 10.71
N VAL A 152 4.38 5.88 10.10
CA VAL A 152 3.37 5.55 9.10
C VAL A 152 1.99 5.41 9.73
N MET A 153 1.90 4.76 10.90
CA MET A 153 0.62 4.59 11.60
C MET A 153 0.01 5.93 12.04
N SER A 154 0.81 6.88 12.50
CA SER A 154 0.36 8.25 12.80
C SER A 154 -0.07 9.03 11.57
N LEU A 155 0.44 8.70 10.38
CA LEU A 155 -0.06 9.32 9.15
C LEU A 155 -1.43 8.77 8.74
N ILE A 156 -1.64 7.46 8.87
CA ILE A 156 -2.94 6.83 8.56
C ILE A 156 -4.02 7.31 9.54
N TRP A 157 -3.70 7.34 10.85
CA TRP A 157 -4.62 7.74 11.91
C TRP A 157 -4.06 8.94 12.69
N SER A 158 -4.05 10.11 12.04
CA SER A 158 -3.47 11.34 12.61
C SER A 158 -4.36 12.04 13.62
N GLU A 159 -5.68 12.05 13.39
CA GLU A 159 -6.63 12.82 14.21
C GLU A 159 -6.93 12.18 15.58
N ASP A 160 -6.71 10.87 15.72
CA ASP A 160 -7.14 10.09 16.89
C ASP A 160 -6.11 9.01 17.26
N LEU A 161 -5.93 8.77 18.55
CA LEU A 161 -4.95 7.81 19.11
C LEU A 161 -5.50 6.38 19.10
N ARG A 162 -6.06 5.94 17.97
CA ARG A 162 -6.73 4.64 17.82
C ARG A 162 -5.83 3.47 18.19
N VAL A 163 -4.59 3.52 17.71
CA VAL A 163 -3.62 2.42 17.86
C VAL A 163 -3.18 2.23 19.32
N GLN A 164 -3.17 3.30 20.11
CA GLN A 164 -2.86 3.23 21.54
C GLN A 164 -4.00 2.55 22.32
N ASP A 165 -5.24 2.83 21.94
CA ASP A 165 -6.42 2.16 22.50
C ASP A 165 -6.49 0.69 22.09
N VAL A 166 -6.17 0.37 20.82
CA VAL A 166 -6.08 -1.01 20.32
C VAL A 166 -5.00 -1.79 21.07
N ARG A 167 -3.82 -1.21 21.26
CA ARG A 167 -2.73 -1.79 22.06
C ARG A 167 -3.21 -2.11 23.48
N ARG A 168 -3.94 -1.19 24.12
CA ARG A 168 -4.52 -1.41 25.45
C ARG A 168 -5.57 -2.52 25.48
N LEU A 169 -6.36 -2.69 24.42
CA LEU A 169 -7.37 -3.74 24.32
C LEU A 169 -6.75 -5.13 24.08
N LEU A 170 -5.68 -5.21 23.29
CA LEU A 170 -5.04 -6.46 22.88
C LEU A 170 -3.85 -6.88 23.75
N GLN A 171 -3.45 -6.08 24.74
CA GLN A 171 -2.37 -6.45 25.66
C GLN A 171 -2.74 -7.70 26.47
N SER A 172 -1.81 -8.64 26.57
CA SER A 172 -1.97 -9.89 27.32
C SER A 172 -0.86 -10.14 28.35
N ALA A 173 0.05 -9.17 28.52
CA ALA A 173 1.21 -9.25 29.40
C ALA A 173 1.08 -8.46 30.70
N ARG A 174 0.00 -7.67 30.87
CA ARG A 174 -0.26 -6.90 32.10
C ARG A 174 -1.45 -7.48 32.87
N PRO A 175 -1.39 -7.51 34.20
CA PRO A 175 -2.44 -8.12 35.01
C PRO A 175 -3.73 -7.30 34.91
N VAL A 176 -4.86 -8.00 34.87
CA VAL A 176 -6.18 -7.36 34.74
C VAL A 176 -6.64 -6.76 36.06
N ARG A 177 -7.31 -5.60 36.01
CA ARG A 177 -7.91 -5.01 37.20
C ARG A 177 -9.19 -5.76 37.56
N VAL A 178 -9.23 -6.37 38.75
CA VAL A 178 -10.39 -7.12 39.26
C VAL A 178 -11.04 -6.30 40.37
N SER A 179 -12.12 -5.58 40.03
CA SER A 179 -12.89 -4.79 41.01
C SER A 179 -14.16 -5.53 41.39
N VAL A 180 -14.20 -6.05 42.62
CA VAL A 180 -15.38 -6.59 43.28
C VAL A 180 -15.58 -5.78 44.56
N VAL A 181 -16.79 -5.28 44.79
CA VAL A 181 -17.13 -4.51 45.99
C VAL A 181 -17.52 -5.50 47.08
N GLN A 182 -16.84 -5.46 48.22
CA GLN A 182 -17.18 -6.31 49.36
C GLN A 182 -18.51 -5.85 49.97
N CYS A 183 -19.53 -6.68 49.87
CA CYS A 183 -20.75 -6.54 50.65
C CYS A 183 -20.44 -6.87 52.13
N PRO A 184 -20.99 -6.14 53.12
CA PRO A 184 -20.74 -6.41 54.54
C PRO A 184 -21.12 -7.81 55.03
N GLU A 185 -21.95 -8.51 54.26
CA GLU A 185 -22.43 -9.87 54.54
C GLU A 185 -21.43 -10.97 54.13
N LEU A 186 -20.46 -10.65 53.27
CA LEU A 186 -19.49 -11.62 52.74
C LEU A 186 -18.25 -11.72 53.63
N SER A 187 -17.86 -12.96 53.94
CA SER A 187 -16.59 -13.24 54.60
C SER A 187 -15.39 -12.93 53.69
N ASP A 188 -14.21 -12.74 54.29
CA ASP A 188 -12.99 -12.48 53.50
C ASP A 188 -12.62 -13.65 52.59
N HIS A 189 -12.96 -14.89 52.96
CA HIS A 189 -12.72 -16.08 52.15
C HIS A 189 -13.65 -16.10 50.93
N GLU A 190 -14.96 -15.89 51.13
CA GLU A 190 -15.93 -15.80 50.04
C GLU A 190 -15.62 -14.64 49.09
N LEU A 191 -15.10 -13.53 49.62
CA LEU A 191 -14.65 -12.41 48.79
C LEU A 191 -13.44 -12.77 47.91
N ILE A 192 -12.50 -13.56 48.43
CA ILE A 192 -11.36 -14.06 47.64
C ILE A 192 -11.88 -14.96 46.51
N GLU A 193 -12.79 -15.88 46.84
CA GLU A 193 -13.42 -16.76 45.86
C GLU A 193 -14.20 -15.96 44.79
N GLU A 194 -14.96 -14.94 45.18
CA GLU A 194 -15.67 -14.07 44.23
C GLU A 194 -14.71 -13.29 43.32
N LYS A 195 -13.59 -12.79 43.88
CA LYS A 195 -12.53 -12.15 43.11
C LYS A 195 -11.86 -13.12 42.14
N GLU A 196 -11.62 -14.37 42.55
CA GLU A 196 -11.05 -15.40 41.70
C GLU A 196 -12.02 -15.86 40.60
N ASN A 197 -13.30 -16.01 40.91
CA ASN A 197 -14.35 -16.28 39.91
C ASN A 197 -14.45 -15.13 38.89
N ARG A 198 -14.36 -13.88 39.34
CA ARG A 198 -14.33 -12.73 38.43
C ARG A 198 -13.05 -12.68 37.61
N LEU A 199 -11.91 -13.04 38.20
CA LEU A 199 -10.64 -13.18 37.50
C LEU A 199 -10.73 -14.26 36.41
N LEU A 200 -11.31 -15.43 36.72
CA LEU A 200 -11.51 -16.53 35.78
C LEU A 200 -12.30 -16.08 34.54
N GLN A 201 -13.39 -15.34 34.71
CA GLN A 201 -14.15 -14.75 33.60
C GLN A 201 -13.31 -13.80 32.76
N LEU A 202 -12.50 -12.94 33.39
CA LEU A 202 -11.58 -12.05 32.68
C LEU A 202 -10.47 -12.82 31.97
N CYS A 203 -9.99 -13.93 32.54
CA CYS A 203 -9.00 -14.80 31.93
C CYS A 203 -9.53 -15.49 30.67
N GLN A 204 -10.82 -15.83 30.59
CA GLN A 204 -11.43 -16.32 29.34
C GLN A 204 -11.23 -15.32 28.19
N ARG A 205 -11.39 -14.03 28.47
CA ARG A 205 -11.06 -12.97 27.50
C ARG A 205 -9.56 -12.88 27.26
N THR A 206 -8.73 -12.85 28.30
CA THR A 206 -7.26 -12.70 28.17
C THR A 206 -6.64 -13.80 27.31
N MET A 207 -7.13 -15.04 27.43
CA MET A 207 -6.68 -16.18 26.62
C MET A 207 -7.01 -16.04 25.12
N ALA A 208 -8.03 -15.24 24.79
CA ALA A 208 -8.48 -15.02 23.42
C ALA A 208 -7.77 -13.84 22.71
N LEU A 209 -7.19 -12.91 23.48
CA LEU A 209 -6.48 -11.73 22.96
C LEU A 209 -5.31 -12.05 21.99
N PRO A 210 -4.49 -13.11 22.21
CA PRO A 210 -3.32 -13.34 21.36
C PRO A 210 -3.62 -13.51 19.88
N VAL A 211 -4.77 -14.09 19.50
CA VAL A 211 -5.13 -14.27 18.08
C VAL A 211 -5.31 -12.91 17.38
N GLY A 212 -6.03 -11.98 18.03
CA GLY A 212 -6.18 -10.61 17.55
C GLY A 212 -4.87 -9.81 17.60
N ARG A 213 -4.04 -10.04 18.63
CA ARG A 213 -2.71 -9.42 18.75
C ARG A 213 -1.78 -9.82 17.61
N GLY A 214 -1.80 -11.10 17.20
CA GLY A 214 -1.03 -11.58 16.07
C GLY A 214 -1.44 -10.95 14.73
N MET A 215 -2.74 -10.68 14.54
CA MET A 215 -3.24 -9.93 13.38
C MET A 215 -2.75 -8.49 13.41
N PHE A 216 -2.79 -7.84 14.58
CA PHE A 216 -2.40 -6.45 14.75
C PHE A 216 -0.92 -6.21 14.43
N THR A 217 -0.01 -7.05 14.93
CA THR A 217 1.43 -6.90 14.73
C THR A 217 1.98 -7.77 13.59
N LEU A 218 1.14 -8.19 12.64
CA LEU A 218 1.55 -9.07 11.53
C LEU A 218 2.65 -8.43 10.66
N PHE A 219 3.75 -9.16 10.47
CA PHE A 219 4.85 -8.83 9.54
C PHE A 219 5.44 -7.41 9.68
N SER A 220 5.53 -6.89 10.91
CA SER A 220 5.99 -5.53 11.21
C SER A 220 7.46 -5.42 11.68
N TYR A 221 8.11 -6.52 12.05
CA TYR A 221 9.40 -6.50 12.74
C TYR A 221 10.48 -7.33 12.04
N HIS A 222 11.70 -6.80 12.04
CA HIS A 222 12.89 -7.51 11.57
C HIS A 222 13.74 -7.96 12.77
N PRO A 223 13.81 -9.26 13.08
CA PRO A 223 14.61 -9.75 14.19
C PRO A 223 16.11 -9.58 13.95
N VAL A 224 16.83 -9.23 15.01
CA VAL A 224 18.29 -9.23 15.02
C VAL A 224 18.78 -10.69 15.12
N PRO A 225 19.63 -11.19 14.20
CA PRO A 225 20.03 -12.61 14.18
C PRO A 225 20.77 -13.11 15.43
N THR A 226 21.30 -12.22 16.27
CA THR A 226 22.03 -12.57 17.49
C THR A 226 21.14 -12.80 18.71
N GLU A 227 19.88 -12.36 18.64
CA GLU A 227 18.95 -12.39 19.77
C GLU A 227 17.83 -13.41 19.53
N PRO A 228 17.37 -14.10 20.59
CA PRO A 228 16.13 -14.84 20.51
C PRO A 228 14.98 -13.83 20.39
N LEU A 229 13.90 -14.23 19.72
CA LEU A 229 12.72 -13.37 19.63
C LEU A 229 12.09 -13.20 21.01
N PRO A 230 11.87 -11.97 21.52
CA PRO A 230 11.16 -11.76 22.77
C PRO A 230 9.67 -12.11 22.56
N ILE A 231 9.24 -13.21 23.16
CA ILE A 231 7.84 -13.61 23.24
C ILE A 231 7.26 -12.98 24.52
N PRO A 232 6.23 -12.12 24.43
CA PRO A 232 5.63 -11.52 25.60
C PRO A 232 4.96 -12.60 26.46
N LYS A 233 5.11 -12.50 27.79
CA LYS A 233 4.50 -13.47 28.70
C LYS A 233 2.98 -13.30 28.71
N LEU A 234 2.24 -14.41 28.68
CA LEU A 234 0.80 -14.40 28.89
C LEU A 234 0.51 -14.47 30.39
N ASN A 235 0.03 -13.38 31.00
CA ASN A 235 -0.29 -13.38 32.43
C ASN A 235 -1.80 -13.49 32.69
N LEU A 236 -2.16 -14.43 33.56
CA LEU A 236 -3.54 -14.71 33.96
C LEU A 236 -3.84 -14.22 35.39
N THR A 237 -3.02 -13.30 35.91
CA THR A 237 -3.15 -12.75 37.26
C THR A 237 -3.98 -11.48 37.28
N GLY A 238 -4.70 -11.23 38.38
CA GLY A 238 -5.47 -10.03 38.63
C GLY A 238 -4.82 -9.08 39.64
N ARG A 239 -5.15 -7.80 39.56
CA ARG A 239 -4.85 -6.78 40.58
C ARG A 239 -6.15 -6.27 41.19
N ALA A 240 -6.35 -6.53 42.47
CA ALA A 240 -7.53 -6.04 43.20
C ALA A 240 -7.26 -4.66 43.82
N PRO A 241 -8.03 -3.61 43.45
CA PRO A 241 -7.93 -2.29 44.07
C PRO A 241 -8.52 -2.32 45.50
N PRO A 242 -8.16 -1.37 46.40
CA PRO A 242 -7.27 -0.23 46.20
C PRO A 242 -5.77 -0.51 46.43
N ARG A 243 -5.42 -1.62 47.10
CA ARG A 243 -4.02 -1.96 47.43
C ARG A 243 -3.23 -2.66 46.30
N ASN A 244 -3.89 -2.94 45.17
CA ASN A 244 -3.33 -3.66 44.02
C ASN A 244 -2.74 -5.04 44.39
N THR A 245 -3.41 -5.76 45.29
CA THR A 245 -3.02 -7.12 45.67
C THR A 245 -3.14 -8.05 44.47
N THR A 246 -2.17 -8.95 44.32
CA THR A 246 -2.20 -9.98 43.27
C THR A 246 -3.20 -11.06 43.64
N VAL A 247 -4.13 -11.33 42.73
CA VAL A 247 -5.01 -12.51 42.77
C VAL A 247 -4.54 -13.43 41.66
N ASP A 248 -4.37 -14.71 41.96
CA ASP A 248 -3.94 -15.72 41.00
C ASP A 248 -4.85 -16.94 41.10
N LEU A 249 -5.04 -17.63 39.98
CA LEU A 249 -5.90 -18.81 39.87
C LEU A 249 -5.17 -20.11 40.25
N SER A 250 -3.84 -20.06 40.43
CA SER A 250 -3.02 -21.20 40.83
C SER A 250 -3.09 -21.55 42.33
N SER A 251 -3.78 -20.71 43.11
CA SER A 251 -3.89 -20.77 44.58
C SER A 251 -4.77 -21.92 45.10
N GLY A 252 -5.53 -22.59 44.23
CA GLY A 252 -6.33 -23.76 44.57
C GLY A 252 -7.68 -23.48 45.24
N ASN A 253 -8.16 -22.22 45.29
CA ASN A 253 -9.50 -21.92 45.85
C ASN A 253 -10.63 -22.09 44.83
N VAL A 254 -10.33 -22.05 43.52
CA VAL A 254 -11.27 -22.32 42.43
C VAL A 254 -10.76 -23.49 41.58
N ASP A 255 -11.63 -24.46 41.30
CA ASP A 255 -11.33 -25.58 40.42
C ASP A 255 -11.19 -25.12 38.96
N VAL A 256 -9.95 -24.99 38.50
CA VAL A 256 -9.62 -24.62 37.11
C VAL A 256 -9.23 -25.85 36.28
N PRO A 257 -9.56 -25.89 34.98
CA PRO A 257 -9.12 -26.97 34.09
C PRO A 257 -7.59 -27.02 34.00
N PRO A 258 -6.94 -28.19 34.13
CA PRO A 258 -5.47 -28.29 34.20
C PRO A 258 -4.76 -27.83 32.93
N ASN A 259 -5.40 -27.96 31.76
CA ASN A 259 -4.82 -27.60 30.46
C ASN A 259 -5.27 -26.22 29.94
N MET A 260 -5.93 -25.41 30.78
CA MET A 260 -6.60 -24.17 30.39
C MET A 260 -5.73 -23.21 29.57
N ALA A 261 -4.45 -23.07 29.91
CA ALA A 261 -3.53 -22.12 29.26
C ALA A 261 -2.82 -22.67 28.00
N SER A 262 -2.91 -23.97 27.71
CA SER A 262 -2.11 -24.63 26.65
C SER A 262 -2.29 -24.00 25.26
N TRP A 263 -3.53 -23.88 24.80
CA TRP A 263 -3.88 -23.24 23.52
C TRP A 263 -3.64 -21.74 23.53
N ALA A 264 -3.90 -21.07 24.66
CA ALA A 264 -3.64 -19.63 24.79
C ALA A 264 -2.13 -19.32 24.63
N SER A 265 -1.26 -20.12 25.25
CA SER A 265 0.19 -20.10 25.05
C SER A 265 0.58 -20.41 23.60
N PHE A 266 -0.06 -21.41 22.97
CA PHE A 266 0.16 -21.68 21.55
C PHE A 266 -0.16 -20.45 20.68
N HIS A 267 -1.34 -19.82 20.85
CA HIS A 267 -1.70 -18.60 20.13
C HIS A 267 -0.76 -17.42 20.46
N ASN A 268 -0.27 -17.32 21.71
CA ASN A 268 0.71 -16.32 22.13
C ASN A 268 2.03 -16.44 21.35
N GLY A 269 2.53 -17.67 21.21
CA GLY A 269 3.70 -17.99 20.41
C GLY A 269 3.51 -17.73 18.92
N VAL A 270 2.35 -18.08 18.36
CA VAL A 270 2.03 -17.77 16.95
C VAL A 270 2.03 -16.24 16.74
N ALA A 271 1.36 -15.49 17.61
CA ALA A 271 1.29 -14.04 17.52
C ALA A 271 2.65 -13.37 17.61
N ALA A 272 3.55 -13.88 18.47
CA ALA A 272 4.93 -13.41 18.50
C ALA A 272 5.69 -13.77 17.22
N GLY A 273 5.58 -14.99 16.70
CA GLY A 273 6.28 -15.38 15.47
C GLY A 273 5.78 -14.66 14.20
N LEU A 274 4.48 -14.31 14.15
CA LEU A 274 3.87 -13.64 13.00
C LEU A 274 4.34 -12.20 12.82
N LYS A 275 4.95 -11.57 13.84
CA LYS A 275 5.50 -10.21 13.67
C LYS A 275 6.75 -10.18 12.78
N ILE A 276 7.43 -11.31 12.58
CA ILE A 276 8.64 -11.38 11.74
C ILE A 276 8.27 -11.06 10.29
N ALA A 277 8.94 -10.11 9.66
CA ALA A 277 8.69 -9.80 8.25
C ALA A 277 9.11 -10.95 7.29
N PRO A 278 8.34 -11.23 6.22
CA PRO A 278 8.71 -12.23 5.21
C PRO A 278 10.02 -11.92 4.50
N ALA A 279 10.39 -10.64 4.39
CA ALA A 279 11.64 -10.18 3.80
C ALA A 279 12.88 -10.42 4.70
N SER A 280 12.69 -10.82 5.96
CA SER A 280 13.80 -11.04 6.89
C SER A 280 14.63 -12.28 6.52
N GLN A 281 15.95 -12.20 6.72
CA GLN A 281 16.88 -13.31 6.46
C GLN A 281 17.16 -14.07 7.76
N ILE A 282 16.28 -15.03 8.08
CA ILE A 282 16.52 -15.99 9.17
C ILE A 282 17.06 -17.32 8.62
N ASP A 283 17.88 -18.01 9.41
CA ASP A 283 18.50 -19.28 9.08
C ASP A 283 18.01 -20.43 10.00
N SER A 284 18.40 -21.67 9.67
CA SER A 284 17.98 -22.85 10.47
C SER A 284 18.53 -22.82 11.90
N ALA A 285 19.72 -22.24 12.11
CA ALA A 285 20.35 -22.20 13.43
C ALA A 285 19.59 -21.26 14.36
N TRP A 286 19.16 -20.10 13.87
CA TRP A 286 18.33 -19.16 14.64
C TRP A 286 17.00 -19.78 15.08
N ILE A 287 16.32 -20.54 14.20
CA ILE A 287 15.06 -21.21 14.58
C ILE A 287 15.25 -22.16 15.76
N VAL A 288 16.36 -22.91 15.77
CA VAL A 288 16.70 -23.84 16.87
C VAL A 288 17.18 -23.08 18.11
N TYR A 289 17.86 -21.96 17.93
CA TYR A 289 18.32 -21.09 19.02
C TYR A 289 17.16 -20.55 19.88
N ASN A 290 16.01 -20.28 19.26
CA ASN A 290 14.80 -19.82 19.96
C ASN A 290 14.09 -20.91 20.79
N LYS A 291 14.59 -22.15 20.82
CA LYS A 291 13.98 -23.22 21.61
C LYS A 291 14.11 -22.92 23.12
N PRO A 292 13.00 -22.75 23.86
CA PRO A 292 13.05 -22.44 25.27
C PRO A 292 13.61 -23.63 26.07
N LYS A 293 14.33 -23.32 27.16
CA LYS A 293 14.89 -24.34 28.07
C LYS A 293 13.84 -24.96 28.99
N HIS A 294 12.70 -24.31 29.18
CA HIS A 294 11.62 -24.75 30.08
C HIS A 294 10.52 -25.48 29.31
N ALA A 295 10.00 -26.57 29.88
CA ALA A 295 8.97 -27.41 29.29
C ALA A 295 7.60 -26.70 29.18
N GLU A 296 7.27 -25.82 30.12
CA GLU A 296 5.99 -25.08 30.14
C GLU A 296 5.84 -24.15 28.93
N LEU A 297 6.96 -23.60 28.45
CA LEU A 297 7.01 -22.72 27.27
C LEU A 297 7.09 -23.50 25.95
N ALA A 298 7.08 -24.83 25.98
CA ALA A 298 7.11 -25.65 24.76
C ALA A 298 5.85 -25.44 23.90
N ASN A 299 4.69 -25.16 24.52
CA ASN A 299 3.45 -24.81 23.84
C ASN A 299 3.58 -23.49 23.06
N GLU A 300 4.22 -22.49 23.65
CA GLU A 300 4.49 -21.21 22.97
C GLU A 300 5.47 -21.39 21.81
N TYR A 301 6.52 -22.17 22.02
CA TYR A 301 7.48 -22.46 20.95
C TYR A 301 6.85 -23.24 19.79
N ALA A 302 5.92 -24.16 20.07
CA ALA A 302 5.14 -24.84 19.03
C ALA A 302 4.33 -23.87 18.17
N GLY A 303 3.70 -22.87 18.80
CA GLY A 303 3.02 -21.79 18.09
C GLY A 303 3.97 -20.94 17.26
N PHE A 304 5.13 -20.60 17.81
CA PHE A 304 6.17 -19.86 17.09
C PHE A 304 6.63 -20.60 15.81
N LEU A 305 6.82 -21.93 15.87
CA LEU A 305 7.17 -22.74 14.70
C LEU A 305 6.08 -22.70 13.62
N MET A 306 4.80 -22.75 14.01
CA MET A 306 3.69 -22.62 13.06
C MET A 306 3.73 -21.26 12.35
N ALA A 307 3.96 -20.17 13.08
CA ALA A 307 4.04 -18.83 12.51
C ALA A 307 5.17 -18.70 11.48
N LEU A 308 6.33 -19.29 11.73
CA LEU A 308 7.44 -19.31 10.77
C LEU A 308 7.08 -20.07 9.48
N GLY A 309 6.23 -21.09 9.58
CA GLY A 309 5.71 -21.82 8.44
C GLY A 309 4.75 -21.00 7.60
N LEU A 310 3.80 -20.31 8.24
CA LEU A 310 2.88 -19.36 7.58
C LEU A 310 3.63 -18.21 6.89
N ASN A 311 4.78 -17.81 7.44
CA ASN A 311 5.66 -16.79 6.89
C ASN A 311 6.59 -17.30 5.77
N GLY A 312 6.63 -18.63 5.53
CA GLY A 312 7.48 -19.27 4.53
C GLY A 312 8.94 -19.50 4.97
N HIS A 313 9.36 -19.03 6.14
CA HIS A 313 10.74 -19.20 6.63
C HIS A 313 11.05 -20.63 7.10
N LEU A 314 10.04 -21.41 7.44
CA LEU A 314 10.23 -22.80 7.89
C LEU A 314 10.78 -23.72 6.78
N THR A 315 10.70 -23.30 5.51
CA THR A 315 11.37 -24.01 4.40
C THR A 315 12.89 -24.09 4.55
N LYS A 316 13.49 -23.18 5.32
CA LYS A 316 14.93 -23.11 5.57
C LYS A 316 15.38 -24.04 6.72
N LEU A 317 14.44 -24.57 7.50
CA LEU A 317 14.74 -25.48 8.60
C LEU A 317 15.18 -26.84 8.05
N ALA A 318 16.30 -27.37 8.55
CA ALA A 318 16.79 -28.67 8.13
C ALA A 318 15.78 -29.79 8.45
N THR A 319 15.52 -30.68 7.49
CA THR A 319 14.56 -31.78 7.62
C THR A 319 14.87 -32.70 8.81
N LEU A 320 16.16 -32.91 9.14
CA LEU A 320 16.56 -33.69 10.32
C LEU A 320 16.03 -33.08 11.64
N ASN A 321 16.03 -31.76 11.76
CA ASN A 321 15.50 -31.08 12.93
C ASN A 321 13.97 -31.22 13.01
N ILE A 322 13.28 -31.23 11.86
CA ILE A 322 11.83 -31.48 11.81
C ILE A 322 11.52 -32.87 12.36
N HIS A 323 12.28 -33.90 11.95
CA HIS A 323 12.14 -35.24 12.50
C HIS A 323 12.44 -35.30 14.01
N ASP A 324 13.52 -34.65 14.48
CA ASP A 324 13.84 -34.57 15.91
C ASP A 324 12.71 -33.91 16.72
N TYR A 325 12.01 -32.90 16.19
CA TYR A 325 10.87 -32.31 16.88
C TYR A 325 9.64 -33.22 16.93
N LEU A 326 9.34 -33.94 15.83
CA LEU A 326 8.18 -34.83 15.78
C LEU A 326 8.35 -36.08 16.65
N THR A 327 9.57 -36.63 16.71
CA THR A 327 9.87 -37.81 17.55
C THR A 327 9.73 -37.56 19.06
N LYS A 328 9.72 -36.29 19.50
CA LYS A 328 9.49 -35.95 20.91
C LYS A 328 8.05 -36.21 21.37
N GLY A 329 7.11 -36.45 20.45
CA GLY A 329 5.74 -36.84 20.78
C GLY A 329 4.87 -35.74 21.40
N HIS A 330 5.34 -34.48 21.43
CA HIS A 330 4.56 -33.37 21.93
C HIS A 330 3.49 -32.94 20.90
N GLU A 331 2.22 -33.00 21.29
CA GLU A 331 1.06 -32.80 20.41
C GLU A 331 1.10 -31.44 19.71
N MET A 332 1.22 -30.34 20.47
CA MET A 332 1.19 -28.97 19.93
C MET A 332 2.34 -28.71 18.94
N THR A 333 3.54 -29.23 19.23
CA THR A 333 4.71 -29.07 18.36
C THR A 333 4.48 -29.78 17.03
N SER A 334 3.83 -30.95 17.06
CA SER A 334 3.47 -31.70 15.87
C SER A 334 2.43 -30.94 15.04
N ILE A 335 1.38 -30.40 15.66
CA ILE A 335 0.38 -29.55 14.97
C ILE A 335 1.06 -28.35 14.30
N GLY A 336 1.88 -27.62 15.06
CA GLY A 336 2.54 -26.41 14.56
C GLY A 336 3.49 -26.66 13.40
N LEU A 337 4.28 -27.74 13.45
CA LEU A 337 5.18 -28.13 12.37
C LEU A 337 4.43 -28.66 11.14
N LEU A 338 3.43 -29.53 11.31
CA LEU A 338 2.70 -30.09 10.17
C LEU A 338 1.95 -29.00 9.41
N LEU A 339 1.25 -28.09 10.11
CA LEU A 339 0.61 -26.95 9.45
C LEU A 339 1.63 -25.96 8.88
N GLY A 340 2.70 -25.66 9.62
CA GLY A 340 3.72 -24.72 9.20
C GLY A 340 4.47 -25.16 7.93
N VAL A 341 4.93 -26.41 7.88
CA VAL A 341 5.64 -26.96 6.71
C VAL A 341 4.69 -27.06 5.51
N SER A 342 3.44 -27.42 5.73
CA SER A 342 2.42 -27.51 4.67
C SER A 342 2.08 -26.15 4.09
N ALA A 343 1.86 -25.14 4.94
CA ALA A 343 1.59 -23.76 4.51
C ALA A 343 2.76 -23.18 3.70
N ALA A 344 3.99 -23.51 4.07
CA ALA A 344 5.19 -23.09 3.34
C ALA A 344 5.33 -23.74 1.94
N LYS A 345 4.62 -24.84 1.70
CA LYS A 345 4.61 -25.62 0.45
C LYS A 345 3.26 -25.59 -0.26
N LEU A 346 2.54 -24.48 -0.12
CA LEU A 346 1.21 -24.26 -0.68
C LEU A 346 1.13 -24.62 -2.17
N GLY A 347 0.33 -25.63 -2.52
CA GLY A 347 0.08 -26.07 -3.90
C GLY A 347 1.27 -26.65 -4.67
N THR A 348 2.37 -27.00 -3.99
CA THR A 348 3.61 -27.46 -4.67
C THR A 348 3.70 -28.98 -4.89
N MET A 349 2.86 -29.78 -4.22
CA MET A 349 2.94 -31.26 -4.24
C MET A 349 4.34 -31.81 -3.85
N ASP A 350 4.99 -31.24 -2.84
CA ASP A 350 6.31 -31.72 -2.38
C ASP A 350 6.22 -33.13 -1.76
N MET A 351 6.87 -34.11 -2.38
CA MET A 351 6.86 -35.52 -1.96
C MET A 351 7.49 -35.78 -0.58
N CYS A 352 8.42 -34.92 -0.12
CA CYS A 352 8.98 -35.06 1.22
C CYS A 352 7.94 -34.70 2.28
N VAL A 353 7.19 -33.62 2.06
CA VAL A 353 6.12 -33.18 2.97
C VAL A 353 4.92 -34.10 2.89
N THR A 354 4.53 -34.58 1.70
CA THR A 354 3.50 -35.61 1.55
C THR A 354 3.82 -36.84 2.38
N ARG A 355 5.03 -37.40 2.25
CA ARG A 355 5.42 -38.59 3.03
C ARG A 355 5.39 -38.32 4.53
N LEU A 356 5.80 -37.13 4.97
CA LEU A 356 5.74 -36.73 6.36
C LEU A 356 4.30 -36.71 6.89
N LEU A 357 3.37 -36.11 6.15
CA LEU A 357 1.95 -36.02 6.50
C LEU A 357 1.25 -37.37 6.42
N SER A 358 1.56 -38.19 5.40
CA SER A 358 0.97 -39.52 5.20
C SER A 358 1.22 -40.47 6.36
N ILE A 359 2.33 -40.33 7.10
CA ILE A 359 2.60 -41.13 8.31
C ILE A 359 1.63 -40.77 9.46
N HIS A 360 1.14 -39.52 9.49
CA HIS A 360 0.24 -39.03 10.53
C HIS A 360 -1.24 -39.20 10.17
N VAL A 361 -1.56 -39.59 8.93
CA VAL A 361 -2.93 -39.89 8.48
C VAL A 361 -3.05 -41.39 8.18
N PRO A 362 -3.74 -42.17 9.04
CA PRO A 362 -3.81 -43.63 8.90
C PRO A 362 -4.30 -44.14 7.53
N ALA A 363 -5.16 -43.38 6.85
CA ALA A 363 -5.70 -43.76 5.54
C ALA A 363 -4.73 -43.54 4.37
N LEU A 364 -3.69 -42.71 4.55
CA LEU A 364 -2.65 -42.43 3.56
C LEU A 364 -1.35 -43.19 3.86
N LEU A 365 -1.37 -44.07 4.87
CA LEU A 365 -0.18 -44.76 5.33
C LEU A 365 0.36 -45.68 4.21
N PRO A 366 1.66 -45.60 3.88
CA PRO A 366 2.27 -46.57 2.99
C PRO A 366 2.08 -48.00 3.50
N PRO A 367 1.90 -49.01 2.63
CA PRO A 367 1.70 -50.40 3.05
C PRO A 367 2.93 -51.00 3.79
N THR A 368 4.07 -50.31 3.77
CA THR A 368 5.32 -50.70 4.42
C THR A 368 5.51 -50.15 5.84
N SER A 369 4.63 -49.26 6.31
CA SER A 369 4.78 -48.59 7.63
C SER A 369 3.98 -49.26 8.75
N THR A 370 4.49 -49.16 9.97
CA THR A 370 3.81 -49.56 11.20
C THR A 370 2.74 -48.54 11.59
N GLU A 371 1.64 -49.01 12.14
CA GLU A 371 0.59 -48.18 12.73
C GLU A 371 1.15 -47.45 13.96
N LEU A 372 0.95 -46.13 14.02
CA LEU A 372 1.45 -45.27 15.10
C LEU A 372 0.26 -44.69 15.87
N ASP A 373 0.41 -44.58 17.20
CA ASP A 373 -0.56 -43.94 18.09
C ASP A 373 -0.47 -42.42 17.93
N VAL A 374 -1.16 -41.87 16.93
CA VAL A 374 -1.18 -40.43 16.62
C VAL A 374 -2.36 -39.75 17.31
N PRO A 375 -2.14 -38.69 18.13
CA PRO A 375 -3.22 -37.93 18.75
C PRO A 375 -4.19 -37.35 17.72
N HIS A 376 -5.47 -37.29 18.07
CA HIS A 376 -6.53 -36.88 17.14
C HIS A 376 -6.31 -35.49 16.54
N SER A 377 -5.97 -34.48 17.35
CA SER A 377 -5.71 -33.12 16.89
C SER A 377 -4.56 -33.04 15.88
N VAL A 378 -3.55 -33.92 15.98
CA VAL A 378 -2.44 -34.02 15.04
C VAL A 378 -2.91 -34.61 13.72
N GLN A 379 -3.81 -35.59 13.74
CA GLN A 379 -4.42 -36.13 12.53
C GLN A 379 -5.23 -35.05 11.80
N VAL A 380 -6.02 -34.26 12.52
CA VAL A 380 -6.77 -33.11 11.96
C VAL A 380 -5.82 -32.12 11.29
N ALA A 381 -4.72 -31.75 11.96
CA ALA A 381 -3.70 -30.87 11.41
C ALA A 381 -3.02 -31.46 10.16
N ALA A 382 -2.71 -32.75 10.15
CA ALA A 382 -2.11 -33.46 9.03
C ALA A 382 -3.04 -33.49 7.80
N VAL A 383 -4.34 -33.71 8.01
CA VAL A 383 -5.36 -33.70 6.95
C VAL A 383 -5.45 -32.33 6.27
N VAL A 384 -5.51 -31.24 7.05
CA VAL A 384 -5.47 -29.88 6.47
C VAL A 384 -4.12 -29.62 5.79
N GLY A 385 -3.02 -30.13 6.35
CA GLY A 385 -1.70 -30.06 5.72
C GLY A 385 -1.66 -30.67 4.32
N ILE A 386 -2.28 -31.85 4.13
CA ILE A 386 -2.44 -32.47 2.80
C ILE A 386 -3.24 -31.54 1.87
N GLY A 387 -4.34 -30.95 2.37
CA GLY A 387 -5.13 -29.98 1.63
C GLY A 387 -4.31 -28.78 1.13
N LEU A 388 -3.45 -28.21 1.98
CA LEU A 388 -2.58 -27.08 1.64
C LEU A 388 -1.49 -27.46 0.62
N VAL A 389 -0.83 -28.61 0.79
CA VAL A 389 0.23 -29.07 -0.13
C VAL A 389 -0.32 -29.39 -1.52
N TYR A 390 -1.52 -29.98 -1.59
CA TYR A 390 -2.19 -30.37 -2.83
C TYR A 390 -3.22 -29.35 -3.31
N GLN A 391 -3.20 -28.13 -2.78
CA GLN A 391 -4.19 -27.11 -3.10
C GLN A 391 -4.23 -26.80 -4.61
N GLY A 392 -5.41 -26.93 -5.23
CA GLY A 392 -5.63 -26.66 -6.65
C GLY A 392 -5.02 -27.67 -7.62
N THR A 393 -4.55 -28.82 -7.14
CA THR A 393 -3.88 -29.83 -7.99
C THR A 393 -4.84 -30.91 -8.50
N ALA A 394 -6.03 -31.04 -7.90
CA ALA A 394 -7.02 -32.06 -8.20
C ALA A 394 -6.45 -33.49 -8.23
N HIS A 395 -5.52 -33.80 -7.33
CA HIS A 395 -4.90 -35.13 -7.29
C HIS A 395 -5.90 -36.23 -6.90
N ARG A 396 -6.03 -37.24 -7.77
CA ARG A 396 -7.07 -38.28 -7.67
C ARG A 396 -7.05 -39.07 -6.37
N HIS A 397 -5.90 -39.63 -6.01
CA HIS A 397 -5.80 -40.54 -4.87
C HIS A 397 -6.09 -39.82 -3.55
N THR A 398 -5.57 -38.60 -3.36
CA THR A 398 -5.82 -37.82 -2.15
C THR A 398 -7.29 -37.41 -2.06
N ALA A 399 -7.93 -37.04 -3.18
CA ALA A 399 -9.36 -36.72 -3.19
C ALA A 399 -10.23 -37.94 -2.81
N GLU A 400 -9.88 -39.13 -3.30
CA GLU A 400 -10.57 -40.38 -2.96
C GLU A 400 -10.45 -40.74 -1.48
N VAL A 401 -9.25 -40.63 -0.92
CA VAL A 401 -9.03 -40.88 0.51
C VAL A 401 -9.75 -39.83 1.36
N LEU A 402 -9.67 -38.54 1.01
CA LEU A 402 -10.35 -37.48 1.76
C LEU A 402 -11.88 -37.63 1.75
N LEU A 403 -12.46 -38.08 0.63
CA LEU A 403 -13.89 -38.41 0.58
C LEU A 403 -14.27 -39.53 1.55
N ALA A 404 -13.43 -40.56 1.65
CA ALA A 404 -13.63 -41.63 2.62
C ALA A 404 -13.54 -41.13 4.07
N GLU A 405 -12.59 -40.22 4.34
CA GLU A 405 -12.35 -39.65 5.67
C GLU A 405 -13.46 -38.68 6.14
N ILE A 406 -14.19 -38.02 5.24
CA ILE A 406 -15.37 -37.23 5.62
C ILE A 406 -16.43 -38.12 6.29
N GLY A 407 -16.66 -39.31 5.73
CA GLY A 407 -17.64 -40.29 6.23
C GLY A 407 -17.07 -41.37 7.15
N ARG A 408 -16.03 -41.05 7.93
CA ARG A 408 -15.29 -42.03 8.75
C ARG A 408 -16.17 -42.68 9.84
N PRO A 409 -16.19 -44.03 9.98
CA PRO A 409 -16.91 -44.71 11.06
C PRO A 409 -16.28 -44.43 12.43
N PRO A 410 -17.05 -44.53 13.54
CA PRO A 410 -16.47 -44.58 14.88
C PRO A 410 -15.80 -45.95 15.13
N GLY A 411 -14.74 -45.96 15.93
CA GLY A 411 -13.99 -47.18 16.29
C GLY A 411 -12.80 -47.47 15.36
N PRO A 412 -12.08 -48.59 15.59
CA PRO A 412 -12.51 -49.76 16.37
C PRO A 412 -12.55 -49.54 17.89
N GLU A 413 -13.50 -50.21 18.56
CA GLU A 413 -13.62 -50.28 20.02
C GLU A 413 -13.69 -48.92 20.74
N MET A 414 -12.57 -48.42 21.27
CA MET A 414 -12.47 -47.13 21.98
C MET A 414 -11.74 -46.04 21.18
N GLU A 415 -11.24 -46.35 19.98
CA GLU A 415 -10.51 -45.41 19.14
C GLU A 415 -11.43 -44.50 18.35
N TYR A 416 -10.95 -43.30 18.00
CA TYR A 416 -11.62 -42.36 17.09
C TYR A 416 -13.04 -41.94 17.51
N CYS A 417 -13.32 -41.88 18.81
CA CYS A 417 -14.62 -41.49 19.33
C CYS A 417 -14.72 -39.98 19.67
N THR A 418 -13.58 -39.32 19.92
CA THR A 418 -13.50 -37.91 20.31
C THR A 418 -13.38 -36.98 19.10
N ASP A 419 -13.97 -35.78 19.20
CA ASP A 419 -13.81 -34.65 18.27
C ASP A 419 -13.93 -34.99 16.77
N ARG A 420 -14.82 -35.92 16.43
CA ARG A 420 -14.98 -36.44 15.06
C ARG A 420 -15.51 -35.35 14.11
N GLU A 421 -16.27 -34.41 14.64
CA GLU A 421 -16.79 -33.24 13.93
C GLU A 421 -15.64 -32.39 13.37
N SER A 422 -14.59 -32.13 14.16
CA SER A 422 -13.40 -31.40 13.70
C SER A 422 -12.62 -32.13 12.60
N TYR A 423 -12.53 -33.46 12.67
CA TYR A 423 -11.83 -34.28 11.68
C TYR A 423 -12.57 -34.32 10.35
N SER A 424 -13.88 -34.55 10.40
CA SER A 424 -14.76 -34.49 9.23
C SER A 424 -14.72 -33.11 8.56
N LEU A 425 -14.77 -32.04 9.37
CA LEU A 425 -14.61 -30.67 8.88
C LEU A 425 -13.27 -30.47 8.17
N ALA A 426 -12.16 -30.90 8.79
CA ALA A 426 -10.83 -30.79 8.20
C ALA A 426 -10.69 -31.60 6.90
N ALA A 427 -11.25 -32.81 6.83
CA ALA A 427 -11.25 -33.62 5.60
C ALA A 427 -12.05 -32.95 4.48
N GLY A 428 -13.21 -32.37 4.80
CA GLY A 428 -14.01 -31.58 3.87
C GLY A 428 -13.29 -30.33 3.37
N LEU A 429 -12.65 -29.59 4.29
CA LEU A 429 -11.84 -28.42 3.95
C LEU A 429 -10.66 -28.79 3.04
N ALA A 430 -9.92 -29.85 3.40
CA ALA A 430 -8.79 -30.34 2.61
C ALA A 430 -9.22 -30.81 1.22
N LEU A 431 -10.32 -31.55 1.11
CA LEU A 431 -10.88 -31.98 -0.18
C LEU A 431 -11.25 -30.78 -1.05
N GLY A 432 -11.90 -29.77 -0.48
CA GLY A 432 -12.24 -28.55 -1.18
C GLY A 432 -11.02 -27.75 -1.62
N MET A 433 -9.94 -27.73 -0.82
CA MET A 433 -8.66 -27.14 -1.22
C MET A 433 -8.00 -27.88 -2.38
N VAL A 434 -8.01 -29.21 -2.37
CA VAL A 434 -7.42 -30.03 -3.45
C VAL A 434 -8.09 -29.74 -4.80
N CYS A 435 -9.42 -29.64 -4.81
CA CYS A 435 -10.23 -29.45 -6.01
C CYS A 435 -10.64 -27.97 -6.26
N LEU A 436 -9.99 -27.03 -5.58
CA LEU A 436 -10.40 -25.63 -5.48
C LEU A 436 -10.71 -24.99 -6.84
N GLY A 437 -11.97 -24.57 -7.04
CA GLY A 437 -12.44 -23.84 -8.22
C GLY A 437 -12.42 -24.61 -9.55
N HIS A 438 -12.24 -25.95 -9.55
CA HIS A 438 -12.24 -26.75 -10.78
C HIS A 438 -13.66 -27.07 -11.31
N GLY A 439 -14.69 -26.96 -10.45
CA GLY A 439 -16.07 -27.25 -10.80
C GLY A 439 -16.32 -28.73 -11.13
N SER A 440 -17.16 -28.99 -12.13
CA SER A 440 -17.52 -30.35 -12.57
C SER A 440 -16.43 -31.05 -13.37
N ASN A 441 -15.43 -30.32 -13.86
CA ASN A 441 -14.47 -30.81 -14.84
C ASN A 441 -13.21 -31.38 -14.16
N LEU A 442 -13.40 -32.24 -13.18
CA LEU A 442 -12.32 -32.87 -12.44
C LEU A 442 -11.68 -33.99 -13.27
N VAL A 443 -10.43 -33.78 -13.70
CA VAL A 443 -9.68 -34.74 -14.52
C VAL A 443 -9.52 -36.07 -13.78
N GLY A 444 -10.07 -37.14 -14.34
CA GLY A 444 -9.95 -38.51 -13.81
C GLY A 444 -10.85 -38.85 -12.62
N MET A 445 -11.70 -37.94 -12.14
CA MET A 445 -12.58 -38.17 -10.98
C MET A 445 -14.06 -38.31 -11.33
N SER A 446 -14.40 -38.35 -12.62
CA SER A 446 -15.78 -38.54 -13.10
C SER A 446 -16.38 -39.87 -12.61
N ASP A 447 -15.59 -40.93 -12.49
CA ASP A 447 -16.06 -42.24 -12.00
C ASP A 447 -16.37 -42.25 -10.49
N LEU A 448 -15.79 -41.30 -9.74
CA LEU A 448 -15.90 -41.26 -8.28
C LEU A 448 -17.20 -40.58 -7.81
N ASN A 449 -17.88 -39.82 -8.70
CA ASN A 449 -19.08 -39.03 -8.41
C ASN A 449 -18.96 -38.19 -7.13
N VAL A 450 -17.86 -37.43 -7.00
CA VAL A 450 -17.55 -36.58 -5.84
C VAL A 450 -18.76 -35.72 -5.38
N PRO A 451 -19.48 -35.00 -6.26
CA PRO A 451 -20.57 -34.13 -5.83
C PRO A 451 -21.78 -34.90 -5.25
N GLU A 452 -22.07 -36.08 -5.79
CA GLU A 452 -23.17 -36.92 -5.29
C GLU A 452 -22.86 -37.49 -3.91
N GLN A 453 -21.60 -37.91 -3.68
CA GLN A 453 -21.17 -38.38 -2.35
C GLN A 453 -21.22 -37.25 -1.32
N LEU A 454 -20.75 -36.05 -1.68
CA LEU A 454 -20.85 -34.88 -0.80
C LEU A 454 -22.31 -34.48 -0.53
N TYR A 455 -23.19 -34.59 -1.53
CA TYR A 455 -24.63 -34.39 -1.32
C TYR A 455 -25.21 -35.42 -0.34
N GLN A 456 -24.83 -36.70 -0.44
CA GLN A 456 -25.22 -37.74 0.52
C GLN A 456 -24.70 -37.44 1.94
N TYR A 457 -23.46 -36.95 2.07
CA TYR A 457 -22.90 -36.53 3.36
C TYR A 457 -23.56 -35.27 3.94
N MET A 458 -24.18 -34.43 3.10
CA MET A 458 -24.85 -33.21 3.52
C MET A 458 -26.32 -33.42 3.93
N VAL A 459 -27.08 -34.18 3.15
CA VAL A 459 -28.55 -34.35 3.35
C VAL A 459 -28.85 -35.59 4.20
N GLY A 460 -27.89 -36.51 4.31
CA GLY A 460 -28.10 -37.82 4.91
C GLY A 460 -28.60 -38.83 3.89
N GLY A 461 -28.48 -40.10 4.25
CA GLY A 461 -28.80 -41.22 3.37
C GLY A 461 -28.18 -42.51 3.87
N HIS A 462 -28.36 -43.58 3.11
CA HIS A 462 -27.77 -44.87 3.45
C HIS A 462 -26.27 -44.86 3.16
N ARG A 463 -25.48 -45.37 4.09
CA ARG A 463 -24.03 -45.42 3.92
C ARG A 463 -23.67 -46.40 2.81
N ARG A 464 -22.89 -45.96 1.82
CA ARG A 464 -22.27 -46.88 0.85
C ARG A 464 -21.17 -47.65 1.58
N PHE A 465 -21.25 -48.98 1.60
CA PHE A 465 -20.18 -49.83 2.13
C PHE A 465 -18.93 -49.67 1.25
N GLN A 466 -17.87 -49.10 1.79
CA GLN A 466 -16.58 -48.99 1.08
C GLN A 466 -16.03 -50.39 0.81
N ALA A 467 -15.65 -50.65 -0.45
CA ALA A 467 -14.94 -51.85 -0.86
C ALA A 467 -13.43 -51.60 -0.69
N GLY A 468 -12.77 -52.31 0.24
CA GLY A 468 -11.33 -52.18 0.44
C GLY A 468 -10.79 -52.88 1.68
N MET A 469 -9.46 -52.87 1.84
CA MET A 469 -8.69 -53.53 2.90
C MET A 469 -9.02 -53.02 4.32
N HIS A 470 -9.62 -51.83 4.44
CA HIS A 470 -10.11 -51.25 5.70
C HIS A 470 -11.38 -51.92 6.27
N ARG A 471 -12.04 -52.80 5.50
CA ARG A 471 -13.23 -53.55 5.96
C ARG A 471 -12.95 -54.49 7.13
N GLU A 472 -11.73 -54.99 7.27
CA GLU A 472 -11.37 -55.91 8.36
C GLU A 472 -11.12 -55.19 9.69
N LYS A 473 -10.67 -53.92 9.66
CA LYS A 473 -10.37 -53.13 10.87
C LYS A 473 -11.62 -52.63 11.61
N HIS A 474 -12.70 -52.29 10.89
CA HIS A 474 -13.94 -51.77 11.49
C HIS A 474 -15.04 -52.83 11.67
N LYS A 475 -14.64 -54.10 11.83
CA LYS A 475 -15.57 -55.22 12.01
C LYS A 475 -16.20 -55.24 13.42
N SER A 476 -15.49 -54.71 14.42
CA SER A 476 -16.02 -54.45 15.76
C SER A 476 -16.60 -53.03 15.82
N PRO A 477 -17.83 -52.85 16.34
CA PRO A 477 -18.41 -51.52 16.53
C PRO A 477 -17.73 -50.78 17.68
N SER A 478 -17.86 -49.46 17.72
CA SER A 478 -17.36 -48.66 18.84
C SER A 478 -18.21 -48.84 20.10
N TYR A 479 -17.61 -48.64 21.28
CA TYR A 479 -18.30 -48.72 22.57
C TYR A 479 -18.92 -47.39 23.02
N GLN A 480 -18.48 -46.27 22.47
CA GLN A 480 -18.96 -44.93 22.89
C GLN A 480 -20.05 -44.38 21.97
N ILE A 481 -19.94 -44.60 20.66
CA ILE A 481 -20.85 -44.01 19.66
C ILE A 481 -21.53 -45.12 18.87
N LYS A 482 -22.86 -45.15 18.94
CA LYS A 482 -23.70 -46.05 18.16
C LYS A 482 -24.37 -45.29 17.02
N GLU A 483 -23.81 -45.37 15.83
CA GLU A 483 -24.44 -44.87 14.61
C GLU A 483 -25.39 -45.94 14.03
N GLY A 484 -26.50 -45.49 13.44
CA GLY A 484 -27.36 -46.36 12.63
C GLY A 484 -26.80 -46.59 11.23
N ASP A 485 -27.57 -47.26 10.36
CA ASP A 485 -27.17 -47.50 8.96
C ASP A 485 -27.21 -46.24 8.08
N THR A 486 -27.73 -45.14 8.63
CA THR A 486 -27.78 -43.82 8.00
C THR A 486 -26.54 -42.99 8.35
N ILE A 487 -26.07 -42.21 7.38
CA ILE A 487 -24.99 -41.24 7.56
C ILE A 487 -25.37 -40.22 8.64
N ASN A 488 -24.46 -39.98 9.57
CA ASN A 488 -24.65 -38.97 10.61
C ASN A 488 -24.35 -37.56 10.10
N VAL A 489 -25.42 -36.84 9.73
CA VAL A 489 -25.37 -35.47 9.20
C VAL A 489 -24.71 -34.50 10.18
N ASP A 490 -24.82 -34.73 11.49
CA ASP A 490 -24.24 -33.85 12.50
C ASP A 490 -22.70 -33.77 12.43
N VAL A 491 -22.07 -34.85 11.94
CA VAL A 491 -20.62 -34.91 11.77
C VAL A 491 -20.22 -34.50 10.35
N THR A 492 -20.93 -34.99 9.34
CA THR A 492 -20.48 -34.91 7.93
C THR A 492 -20.96 -33.67 7.17
N CYS A 493 -22.03 -33.02 7.61
CA CYS A 493 -22.61 -31.85 6.93
C CYS A 493 -21.67 -30.65 6.78
N PRO A 494 -20.98 -30.15 7.83
CA PRO A 494 -20.16 -28.95 7.70
C PRO A 494 -18.96 -29.17 6.77
N GLY A 495 -18.32 -30.34 6.83
CA GLY A 495 -17.23 -30.70 5.92
C GLY A 495 -17.71 -30.79 4.47
N ALA A 496 -18.85 -31.46 4.22
CA ALA A 496 -19.37 -31.65 2.88
C ALA A 496 -19.86 -30.34 2.22
N THR A 497 -20.53 -29.47 2.98
CA THR A 497 -21.00 -28.16 2.51
C THR A 497 -19.84 -27.25 2.10
N LEU A 498 -18.78 -27.18 2.91
CA LEU A 498 -17.59 -26.38 2.58
C LEU A 498 -16.77 -26.98 1.43
N ALA A 499 -16.71 -28.31 1.33
CA ALA A 499 -16.10 -28.98 0.17
C ALA A 499 -16.83 -28.60 -1.13
N LEU A 500 -18.17 -28.67 -1.14
CA LEU A 500 -18.99 -28.24 -2.28
C LEU A 500 -18.77 -26.75 -2.62
N ALA A 501 -18.72 -25.90 -1.60
CA ALA A 501 -18.45 -24.47 -1.77
C ALA A 501 -17.12 -24.20 -2.48
N MET A 502 -16.06 -24.91 -2.09
CA MET A 502 -14.71 -24.71 -2.64
C MET A 502 -14.52 -25.38 -4.01
N ILE A 503 -15.09 -26.56 -4.24
CA ILE A 503 -15.02 -27.24 -5.55
C ILE A 503 -15.70 -26.37 -6.62
N TYR A 504 -16.90 -25.85 -6.31
CA TYR A 504 -17.72 -25.03 -7.21
C TYR A 504 -17.57 -23.52 -6.97
N LEU A 505 -16.44 -23.07 -6.41
CA LEU A 505 -16.20 -21.67 -6.10
C LEU A 505 -16.23 -20.80 -7.37
N LYS A 506 -17.06 -19.74 -7.39
CA LYS A 506 -17.18 -18.79 -8.52
C LYS A 506 -17.51 -19.40 -9.89
N THR A 507 -18.14 -20.58 -9.92
CA THR A 507 -18.49 -21.26 -11.19
C THR A 507 -19.95 -21.05 -11.62
N ASN A 508 -20.78 -20.44 -10.77
CA ASN A 508 -22.20 -20.15 -11.01
C ASN A 508 -23.05 -21.37 -11.42
N ASN A 509 -22.65 -22.58 -11.02
CA ASN A 509 -23.39 -23.79 -11.34
C ASN A 509 -24.69 -23.87 -10.51
N ARG A 510 -25.80 -23.56 -11.17
CA ARG A 510 -27.14 -23.54 -10.55
C ARG A 510 -27.56 -24.92 -10.03
N SER A 511 -27.20 -26.01 -10.70
CA SER A 511 -27.63 -27.36 -10.31
C SER A 511 -27.19 -27.71 -8.88
N VAL A 512 -25.92 -27.46 -8.53
CA VAL A 512 -25.41 -27.72 -7.18
C VAL A 512 -25.83 -26.62 -6.21
N ALA A 513 -25.85 -25.35 -6.65
CA ALA A 513 -26.24 -24.23 -5.80
C ALA A 513 -27.69 -24.31 -5.33
N ASP A 514 -28.60 -24.87 -6.14
CA ASP A 514 -30.01 -25.03 -5.77
C ASP A 514 -30.23 -26.17 -4.78
N TRP A 515 -29.37 -27.20 -4.77
CA TRP A 515 -29.37 -28.23 -3.71
C TRP A 515 -28.95 -27.67 -2.35
N LEU A 516 -28.13 -26.62 -2.36
CA LEU A 516 -27.68 -25.87 -1.19
C LEU A 516 -28.66 -24.76 -0.79
N ARG A 517 -29.88 -24.72 -1.35
CA ARG A 517 -30.87 -23.73 -0.91
C ARG A 517 -31.38 -24.05 0.49
N ALA A 518 -31.76 -23.02 1.24
CA ALA A 518 -32.51 -23.21 2.48
C ALA A 518 -33.83 -23.94 2.16
N PRO A 519 -34.26 -24.89 3.00
CA PRO A 519 -35.53 -25.57 2.77
C PRO A 519 -36.71 -24.59 2.99
N ASP A 520 -37.65 -24.60 2.06
CA ASP A 520 -38.81 -23.69 2.05
C ASP A 520 -40.01 -24.20 2.88
N THR A 521 -39.90 -25.38 3.50
CA THR A 521 -40.98 -25.99 4.30
C THR A 521 -40.57 -26.18 5.75
N MET A 522 -41.51 -25.98 6.67
CA MET A 522 -41.29 -26.15 8.11
C MET A 522 -40.74 -27.55 8.44
N TYR A 523 -41.35 -28.59 7.86
CA TYR A 523 -40.93 -29.97 8.06
C TYR A 523 -39.45 -30.19 7.72
N LEU A 524 -38.97 -29.63 6.60
CA LEU A 524 -37.56 -29.80 6.19
C LEU A 524 -36.59 -28.92 7.00
N LEU A 525 -37.06 -27.80 7.55
CA LEU A 525 -36.27 -26.98 8.47
C LEU A 525 -35.96 -27.75 9.75
N ASP A 526 -36.90 -28.54 10.27
CA ASP A 526 -36.69 -29.36 11.47
C ASP A 526 -35.62 -30.46 11.30
N PHE A 527 -35.31 -30.87 10.07
CA PHE A 527 -34.22 -31.85 9.79
C PHE A 527 -32.83 -31.24 9.81
N VAL A 528 -32.71 -29.91 9.74
CA VAL A 528 -31.42 -29.24 9.55
C VAL A 528 -31.17 -28.29 10.72
N LYS A 529 -30.09 -28.52 11.45
CA LYS A 529 -29.65 -27.59 12.50
C LYS A 529 -29.45 -26.19 11.90
N PRO A 530 -29.90 -25.12 12.60
CA PRO A 530 -29.83 -23.76 12.07
C PRO A 530 -28.38 -23.30 11.82
N GLU A 531 -27.44 -23.82 12.61
CA GLU A 531 -25.99 -23.66 12.41
C GLU A 531 -25.51 -24.11 11.02
N PHE A 532 -26.02 -25.24 10.51
CA PHE A 532 -25.71 -25.72 9.17
C PHE A 532 -26.39 -24.89 8.08
N LEU A 533 -27.52 -24.23 8.38
CA LEU A 533 -28.16 -23.30 7.43
C LEU A 533 -27.28 -22.09 7.14
N LEU A 534 -26.51 -21.61 8.12
CA LEU A 534 -25.53 -20.56 7.90
C LEU A 534 -24.47 -21.01 6.89
N LEU A 535 -23.84 -22.17 7.11
CA LEU A 535 -22.82 -22.73 6.20
C LEU A 535 -23.39 -23.04 4.81
N ARG A 536 -24.61 -23.54 4.75
CA ARG A 536 -25.31 -23.85 3.49
C ARG A 536 -25.60 -22.57 2.69
N THR A 537 -26.09 -21.53 3.35
CA THR A 537 -26.31 -20.21 2.73
C THR A 537 -24.99 -19.63 2.23
N LEU A 538 -23.93 -19.68 3.06
CA LEU A 538 -22.59 -19.26 2.69
C LEU A 538 -22.08 -20.01 1.45
N ALA A 539 -22.14 -21.34 1.47
CA ALA A 539 -21.70 -22.21 0.37
C ALA A 539 -22.43 -21.86 -0.93
N ARG A 540 -23.75 -21.70 -0.88
CA ARG A 540 -24.57 -21.32 -2.04
C ARG A 540 -24.13 -19.97 -2.61
N CYS A 541 -23.94 -18.95 -1.77
CA CYS A 541 -23.53 -17.63 -2.21
C CYS A 541 -22.11 -17.62 -2.79
N LEU A 542 -21.17 -18.41 -2.25
CA LEU A 542 -19.82 -18.54 -2.79
C LEU A 542 -19.78 -19.21 -4.18
N ILE A 543 -20.72 -20.12 -4.45
CA ILE A 543 -20.90 -20.71 -5.78
C ILE A 543 -21.50 -19.67 -6.74
N LEU A 544 -22.51 -18.94 -6.29
CA LEU A 544 -23.20 -17.87 -7.03
C LEU A 544 -22.54 -16.50 -6.81
N TRP A 545 -21.22 -16.43 -7.03
CA TRP A 545 -20.39 -15.29 -6.67
C TRP A 545 -20.78 -13.99 -7.37
N ASP A 546 -21.23 -14.08 -8.62
CA ASP A 546 -21.52 -12.89 -9.43
C ASP A 546 -22.83 -12.20 -9.07
N ASP A 547 -23.76 -12.95 -8.47
CA ASP A 547 -25.07 -12.46 -8.05
C ASP A 547 -25.02 -11.70 -6.72
N ILE A 548 -23.87 -11.67 -6.03
CA ILE A 548 -23.73 -11.01 -4.72
C ILE A 548 -23.75 -9.49 -4.91
N SER A 549 -24.79 -8.84 -4.37
CA SER A 549 -24.91 -7.37 -4.36
C SER A 549 -24.87 -6.81 -2.93
N PRO A 550 -24.28 -5.60 -2.73
CA PRO A 550 -24.04 -5.01 -1.41
C PRO A 550 -25.25 -4.28 -0.80
N ASP A 551 -26.46 -4.68 -1.16
CA ASP A 551 -27.73 -4.11 -0.69
C ASP A 551 -28.39 -4.99 0.37
N SER A 552 -29.14 -4.37 1.28
CA SER A 552 -29.87 -5.12 2.32
C SER A 552 -30.95 -6.02 1.73
N LYS A 553 -31.57 -5.62 0.61
CA LYS A 553 -32.61 -6.40 -0.06
C LYS A 553 -32.08 -7.74 -0.58
N TRP A 554 -30.85 -7.77 -1.07
CA TRP A 554 -30.20 -9.01 -1.48
C TRP A 554 -29.98 -9.95 -0.28
N VAL A 555 -29.52 -9.43 0.86
CA VAL A 555 -29.38 -10.23 2.09
C VAL A 555 -30.73 -10.84 2.47
N ASP A 556 -31.78 -10.03 2.49
CA ASP A 556 -33.15 -10.45 2.83
C ASP A 556 -33.73 -11.44 1.81
N SER A 557 -33.26 -11.42 0.55
CA SER A 557 -33.72 -12.31 -0.52
C SER A 557 -33.32 -13.77 -0.32
N ASN A 558 -32.25 -14.04 0.43
CA ASN A 558 -31.78 -15.40 0.72
C ASN A 558 -32.65 -16.12 1.75
N VAL A 559 -33.43 -15.38 2.55
CA VAL A 559 -34.37 -15.94 3.52
C VAL A 559 -35.61 -16.48 2.77
N PRO A 560 -36.03 -17.74 3.01
CA PRO A 560 -37.19 -18.32 2.34
C PRO A 560 -38.50 -17.63 2.77
N GLN A 561 -39.52 -17.70 1.92
CA GLN A 561 -40.77 -16.94 2.10
C GLN A 561 -41.50 -17.29 3.40
N ILE A 562 -41.49 -18.58 3.80
CA ILE A 562 -42.06 -19.06 5.07
C ILE A 562 -41.48 -18.36 6.31
N ILE A 563 -40.17 -18.06 6.32
CA ILE A 563 -39.53 -17.38 7.44
C ILE A 563 -39.82 -15.88 7.37
N ARG A 564 -39.82 -15.30 6.15
CA ARG A 564 -40.02 -13.86 5.95
C ARG A 564 -41.41 -13.41 6.40
N GLU A 565 -42.46 -14.15 6.07
CA GLU A 565 -43.84 -13.83 6.44
C GLU A 565 -44.05 -13.84 7.96
N ASN A 566 -43.52 -14.86 8.64
CA ASN A 566 -43.65 -15.01 10.09
C ASN A 566 -42.76 -14.03 10.88
N SER A 567 -41.67 -13.53 10.30
CA SER A 567 -40.83 -12.50 10.92
C SER A 567 -41.49 -11.11 10.97
N ILE A 568 -42.39 -10.80 10.03
CA ILE A 568 -43.12 -9.52 9.97
C ILE A 568 -44.23 -9.49 11.02
N SER A 569 -44.89 -10.63 11.24
CA SER A 569 -45.90 -10.82 12.29
C SER A 569 -45.36 -10.70 13.73
N LEU A 570 -44.04 -10.61 13.93
CA LEU A 570 -43.43 -10.32 15.24
C LEU A 570 -43.47 -8.83 15.61
N SER A 571 -43.74 -7.94 14.65
CA SER A 571 -43.77 -6.48 14.85
C SER A 571 -45.18 -5.91 15.08
N GLU A 572 -46.22 -6.68 14.73
CA GLU A 572 -47.62 -6.32 14.93
C GLU A 572 -48.26 -7.29 15.96
N ILE A 573 -49.03 -6.69 16.88
CA ILE A 573 -49.55 -7.24 18.14
C ILE A 573 -50.58 -8.38 17.93
N GLU A 574 -50.62 -9.34 18.89
CA GLU A 574 -51.74 -10.23 19.27
C GLU A 574 -52.46 -11.03 18.16
N LEU A 575 -51.96 -12.23 17.84
CA LEU A 575 -52.79 -13.33 17.33
C LEU A 575 -52.44 -14.62 18.10
N PRO A 576 -53.43 -15.48 18.45
CA PRO A 576 -53.15 -16.75 19.08
C PRO A 576 -52.43 -17.64 18.06
N CYS A 577 -51.16 -17.92 18.32
CA CYS A 577 -50.38 -18.88 17.56
C CYS A 577 -51.12 -20.22 17.57
N SER A 578 -51.37 -20.79 16.39
CA SER A 578 -51.74 -22.20 16.27
C SER A 578 -50.66 -23.05 16.95
N GLU A 579 -51.07 -24.01 17.78
CA GLU A 579 -50.18 -24.86 18.61
C GLU A 579 -49.15 -25.68 17.80
N ASP A 580 -49.24 -25.70 16.46
CA ASP A 580 -48.42 -26.54 15.57
C ASP A 580 -47.17 -25.84 14.95
N LEU A 581 -46.91 -24.55 15.22
CA LEU A 581 -45.78 -23.82 14.60
C LEU A 581 -44.67 -23.49 15.63
N ASN A 582 -43.52 -24.18 15.54
CA ASN A 582 -42.35 -23.87 16.37
C ASN A 582 -41.69 -22.55 15.92
N LEU A 583 -42.10 -21.44 16.55
CA LEU A 583 -41.58 -20.11 16.27
C LEU A 583 -40.07 -19.98 16.54
N GLU A 584 -39.55 -20.76 17.50
CA GLU A 584 -38.11 -20.85 17.81
C GLU A 584 -37.28 -21.30 16.61
N THR A 585 -37.65 -22.40 15.94
CA THR A 585 -36.91 -22.92 14.77
C THR A 585 -36.89 -21.88 13.65
N LEU A 586 -38.00 -21.18 13.43
CA LEU A 586 -38.11 -20.14 12.42
C LEU A 586 -37.25 -18.91 12.77
N SER A 587 -37.23 -18.48 14.03
CA SER A 587 -36.43 -17.33 14.46
C SER A 587 -34.93 -17.65 14.44
N GLN A 588 -34.54 -18.87 14.84
CA GLN A 588 -33.17 -19.37 14.73
C GLN A 588 -32.74 -19.45 13.27
N ALA A 589 -33.53 -20.10 12.41
CA ALA A 589 -33.22 -20.19 10.99
C ALA A 589 -33.10 -18.80 10.34
N HIS A 590 -33.95 -17.83 10.73
CA HIS A 590 -33.86 -16.46 10.25
C HIS A 590 -32.48 -15.84 10.54
N VAL A 591 -32.04 -15.84 11.80
CA VAL A 591 -30.80 -15.18 12.21
C VAL A 591 -29.55 -15.85 11.62
N TYR A 592 -29.53 -17.17 11.49
CA TYR A 592 -28.40 -17.90 10.90
C TYR A 592 -28.31 -17.73 9.38
N ILE A 593 -29.44 -17.67 8.66
CA ILE A 593 -29.45 -17.43 7.21
C ILE A 593 -28.94 -16.02 6.90
N ILE A 594 -29.44 -14.99 7.61
CA ILE A 594 -28.95 -13.61 7.41
C ILE A 594 -27.47 -13.50 7.78
N ALA A 595 -27.01 -14.14 8.87
CA ALA A 595 -25.60 -14.16 9.25
C ALA A 595 -24.74 -14.82 8.17
N GLY A 596 -25.19 -15.93 7.56
CA GLY A 596 -24.50 -16.60 6.45
C GLY A 596 -24.44 -15.76 5.17
N ALA A 597 -25.52 -15.04 4.86
CA ALA A 597 -25.56 -14.09 3.73
C ALA A 597 -24.64 -12.87 3.98
N CYS A 598 -24.65 -12.32 5.20
CA CYS A 598 -23.71 -11.26 5.61
C CYS A 598 -22.25 -11.73 5.55
N LEU A 599 -21.98 -12.97 5.97
CA LEU A 599 -20.66 -13.57 5.87
C LEU A 599 -20.20 -13.67 4.42
N SER A 600 -21.08 -14.14 3.53
CA SER A 600 -20.82 -14.19 2.09
C SER A 600 -20.50 -12.80 1.51
N LEU A 601 -21.23 -11.78 1.96
CA LEU A 601 -20.96 -10.39 1.58
C LEU A 601 -19.57 -9.93 2.07
N GLY A 602 -19.19 -10.34 3.27
CA GLY A 602 -17.85 -10.12 3.82
C GLY A 602 -16.74 -10.78 2.99
N PHE A 603 -16.93 -12.04 2.56
CA PHE A 603 -16.01 -12.73 1.66
C PHE A 603 -15.91 -12.06 0.29
N ARG A 604 -17.02 -11.56 -0.26
CA ARG A 604 -17.06 -10.91 -1.58
C ARG A 604 -16.28 -9.60 -1.66
N PHE A 605 -16.39 -8.79 -0.60
CA PHE A 605 -15.83 -7.44 -0.53
C PHE A 605 -14.71 -7.33 0.51
N ALA A 606 -14.03 -8.43 0.82
CA ALA A 606 -12.93 -8.44 1.79
C ALA A 606 -11.84 -7.43 1.40
N GLY A 607 -11.48 -6.55 2.33
CA GLY A 607 -10.45 -5.52 2.15
C GLY A 607 -10.70 -4.56 0.98
N SER A 608 -11.96 -4.37 0.57
CA SER A 608 -12.34 -3.45 -0.52
C SER A 608 -12.83 -2.09 -0.01
N GLU A 609 -13.13 -1.97 1.29
CA GLU A 609 -13.66 -0.74 1.90
C GLU A 609 -14.93 -0.19 1.23
N ASN A 610 -15.74 -1.08 0.65
CA ASN A 610 -16.95 -0.69 -0.06
C ASN A 610 -17.98 -0.07 0.90
N LEU A 611 -18.32 1.20 0.65
CA LEU A 611 -19.23 1.97 1.49
C LEU A 611 -20.64 1.37 1.59
N SER A 612 -21.17 0.81 0.50
CA SER A 612 -22.52 0.22 0.48
C SER A 612 -22.59 -1.05 1.34
N ALA A 613 -21.61 -1.95 1.19
CA ALA A 613 -21.48 -3.15 1.99
C ALA A 613 -21.26 -2.82 3.48
N PHE A 614 -20.42 -1.82 3.77
CA PHE A 614 -20.21 -1.32 5.13
C PHE A 614 -21.50 -0.85 5.79
N ASN A 615 -22.28 0.00 5.10
CA ASN A 615 -23.54 0.53 5.64
C ASN A 615 -24.56 -0.58 5.90
N CYS A 616 -24.66 -1.55 4.99
CA CYS A 616 -25.53 -2.72 5.13
C CYS A 616 -25.15 -3.58 6.34
N LEU A 617 -23.89 -4.01 6.43
CA LEU A 617 -23.41 -4.84 7.55
C LEU A 617 -23.44 -4.10 8.89
N HIS A 618 -23.14 -2.80 8.90
CA HIS A 618 -23.22 -1.99 10.11
C HIS A 618 -24.66 -1.84 10.61
N LYS A 619 -25.65 -1.80 9.71
CA LYS A 619 -27.07 -1.86 10.07
C LYS A 619 -27.39 -3.20 10.75
N PHE A 620 -27.07 -4.32 10.12
CA PHE A 620 -27.33 -5.65 10.70
C PHE A 620 -26.63 -5.84 12.05
N ALA A 621 -25.39 -5.38 12.21
CA ALA A 621 -24.69 -5.45 13.50
C ALA A 621 -25.45 -4.70 14.61
N LYS A 622 -26.04 -3.53 14.31
CA LYS A 622 -26.90 -2.81 15.26
C LYS A 622 -28.19 -3.57 15.53
N ASP A 623 -28.84 -4.11 14.50
CA ASP A 623 -30.08 -4.87 14.63
C ASP A 623 -29.85 -6.09 15.54
N PHE A 624 -28.75 -6.84 15.36
CA PHE A 624 -28.37 -7.93 16.24
C PHE A 624 -28.10 -7.51 17.69
N MET A 625 -27.46 -6.35 17.91
CA MET A 625 -27.32 -5.81 19.26
C MET A 625 -28.67 -5.48 19.91
N THR A 626 -29.63 -4.97 19.14
CA THR A 626 -30.99 -4.71 19.65
C THR A 626 -31.72 -6.02 19.97
N TYR A 627 -31.59 -7.04 19.13
CA TYR A 627 -32.16 -8.37 19.36
C TYR A 627 -31.64 -9.02 20.63
N LEU A 628 -30.36 -8.82 20.94
CA LEU A 628 -29.75 -9.34 22.16
C LEU A 628 -30.35 -8.73 23.44
N SER A 629 -30.82 -7.49 23.36
CA SER A 629 -31.52 -6.80 24.47
C SER A 629 -33.04 -6.97 24.45
N ALA A 630 -33.61 -7.63 23.44
CA ALA A 630 -35.05 -7.79 23.26
C ALA A 630 -35.60 -8.98 24.07
N PRO A 631 -36.89 -8.97 24.46
CA PRO A 631 -37.49 -10.09 25.19
C PRO A 631 -37.51 -11.40 24.39
N ASN A 632 -37.54 -11.30 23.05
CA ASN A 632 -37.54 -12.45 22.14
C ASN A 632 -36.17 -13.18 22.08
N ALA A 633 -35.14 -12.65 22.76
CA ALA A 633 -33.83 -13.29 22.84
C ALA A 633 -33.88 -14.67 23.50
N SER A 634 -34.79 -14.87 24.47
CA SER A 634 -34.98 -16.17 25.12
C SER A 634 -35.53 -17.23 24.18
N VAL A 635 -36.41 -16.84 23.24
CA VAL A 635 -37.00 -17.75 22.24
C VAL A 635 -35.97 -18.16 21.20
N THR A 636 -35.14 -17.24 20.72
CA THR A 636 -34.11 -17.56 19.73
C THR A 636 -32.87 -18.22 20.35
N GLY A 637 -32.67 -18.06 21.67
CA GLY A 637 -31.48 -18.49 22.38
C GLY A 637 -30.38 -17.43 22.30
N PRO A 638 -29.86 -16.88 23.42
CA PRO A 638 -28.90 -15.79 23.34
C PRO A 638 -27.51 -16.24 22.87
N TYR A 639 -27.12 -17.51 23.08
CA TYR A 639 -25.94 -18.12 22.44
C TYR A 639 -25.98 -18.05 20.90
N ASN A 640 -27.15 -18.33 20.30
CA ASN A 640 -27.34 -18.28 18.84
C ASN A 640 -27.20 -16.84 18.32
N LEU A 641 -27.74 -15.88 19.08
CA LEU A 641 -27.62 -14.46 18.75
C LEU A 641 -26.18 -13.95 18.86
N GLU A 642 -25.44 -14.32 19.91
CA GLU A 642 -24.01 -13.96 20.04
C GLU A 642 -23.16 -14.60 18.93
N THR A 643 -23.47 -15.83 18.51
CA THR A 643 -22.81 -16.49 17.37
C THR A 643 -23.05 -15.71 16.07
N CYS A 644 -24.32 -15.40 15.77
CA CYS A 644 -24.67 -14.63 14.57
C CYS A 644 -24.08 -13.21 14.60
N LEU A 645 -24.11 -12.54 15.76
CA LEU A 645 -23.49 -11.22 15.95
C LEU A 645 -21.98 -11.27 15.71
N SER A 646 -21.29 -12.28 16.24
CA SER A 646 -19.86 -12.50 16.05
C SER A 646 -19.51 -12.68 14.57
N VAL A 647 -20.33 -13.46 13.83
CA VAL A 647 -20.16 -13.68 12.39
C VAL A 647 -20.38 -12.40 11.59
N VAL A 648 -21.44 -11.63 11.88
CA VAL A 648 -21.69 -10.34 11.22
C VAL A 648 -20.58 -9.34 11.53
N LEU A 649 -20.05 -9.33 12.76
CA LEU A 649 -18.93 -8.49 13.15
C LEU A 649 -17.65 -8.85 12.39
N LEU A 650 -17.32 -10.14 12.27
CA LEU A 650 -16.20 -10.60 11.44
C LEU A 650 -16.39 -10.21 9.98
N SER A 651 -17.61 -10.29 9.47
CA SER A 651 -17.95 -9.86 8.10
C SER A 651 -17.69 -8.36 7.90
N LEU A 652 -18.11 -7.54 8.87
CA LEU A 652 -17.89 -6.10 8.88
C LEU A 652 -16.39 -5.75 8.96
N ALA A 653 -15.63 -6.47 9.78
CA ALA A 653 -14.18 -6.32 9.88
C ALA A 653 -13.44 -6.80 8.62
N MET A 654 -13.92 -7.86 7.95
CA MET A 654 -13.35 -8.32 6.69
C MET A 654 -13.48 -7.27 5.58
N VAL A 655 -14.65 -6.62 5.44
CA VAL A 655 -14.85 -5.58 4.42
C VAL A 655 -13.92 -4.38 4.64
N MET A 656 -13.74 -3.99 5.90
CA MET A 656 -12.90 -2.86 6.32
C MET A 656 -11.52 -3.29 6.84
N ALA A 657 -11.00 -4.42 6.35
CA ALA A 657 -9.75 -4.98 6.86
C ALA A 657 -8.55 -4.07 6.53
N GLY A 658 -7.78 -3.72 7.56
CA GLY A 658 -6.58 -2.88 7.48
C GLY A 658 -6.79 -1.38 7.70
N SER A 659 -7.98 -0.82 7.42
CA SER A 659 -8.15 0.66 7.46
C SER A 659 -8.42 1.25 8.84
N GLY A 660 -8.70 0.43 9.86
CA GLY A 660 -8.89 0.89 11.24
C GLY A 660 -10.12 1.80 11.42
N ASN A 661 -11.26 1.44 10.79
CA ASN A 661 -12.49 2.22 10.86
C ASN A 661 -12.99 2.41 12.31
N LEU A 662 -13.24 3.66 12.71
CA LEU A 662 -13.62 4.03 14.07
C LEU A 662 -14.97 3.42 14.52
N LYS A 663 -15.96 3.32 13.63
CA LYS A 663 -17.29 2.78 13.96
C LYS A 663 -17.20 1.32 14.38
N VAL A 664 -16.38 0.54 13.68
CA VAL A 664 -16.19 -0.89 13.97
C VAL A 664 -15.29 -1.08 15.20
N LEU A 665 -14.28 -0.21 15.38
CA LEU A 665 -13.46 -0.21 16.59
C LEU A 665 -14.31 0.04 17.85
N GLN A 666 -15.22 1.01 17.83
CA GLN A 666 -16.13 1.29 18.94
C GLN A 666 -17.03 0.09 19.25
N LEU A 667 -17.52 -0.60 18.22
CA LEU A 667 -18.31 -1.82 18.35
C LEU A 667 -17.51 -2.96 18.99
N CYS A 668 -16.28 -3.20 18.53
CA CYS A 668 -15.39 -4.21 19.10
C CYS A 668 -15.00 -3.87 20.54
N ARG A 669 -14.78 -2.58 20.85
CA ARG A 669 -14.50 -2.11 22.21
C ARG A 669 -15.69 -2.34 23.13
N PHE A 670 -16.91 -2.10 22.66
CA PHE A 670 -18.13 -2.39 23.42
C PHE A 670 -18.21 -3.88 23.79
N LEU A 671 -17.99 -4.78 22.81
CA LEU A 671 -18.03 -6.23 23.03
C LEU A 671 -16.86 -6.74 23.88
N HIS A 672 -15.67 -6.13 23.80
CA HIS A 672 -14.53 -6.45 24.67
C HIS A 672 -14.82 -6.17 26.16
N MET A 673 -15.65 -5.16 26.45
CA MET A 673 -16.01 -4.80 27.83
C MET A 673 -17.08 -5.72 28.41
N LYS A 674 -17.90 -6.38 27.58
CA LYS A 674 -18.84 -7.44 28.00
C LYS A 674 -18.04 -8.68 28.37
N THR A 675 -17.92 -8.98 29.66
CA THR A 675 -17.07 -10.07 30.20
C THR A 675 -17.83 -10.99 31.16
N GLY A 676 -19.17 -11.00 31.11
CA GLY A 676 -20.01 -11.79 32.01
C GLY A 676 -21.23 -12.35 31.29
N GLY A 677 -21.92 -13.28 31.94
CA GLY A 677 -23.10 -13.96 31.41
C GLY A 677 -22.75 -15.05 30.40
N GLU A 678 -23.46 -15.06 29.27
CA GLU A 678 -23.35 -16.06 28.19
C GLU A 678 -22.14 -15.85 27.26
N MET A 679 -21.28 -14.86 27.56
CA MET A 679 -20.07 -14.57 26.81
C MET A 679 -18.95 -15.56 27.18
N ASN A 680 -18.60 -16.44 26.24
CA ASN A 680 -17.58 -17.46 26.44
C ASN A 680 -16.24 -17.09 25.77
N TYR A 681 -15.23 -17.97 25.91
CA TYR A 681 -13.91 -17.81 25.29
C TYR A 681 -13.99 -17.63 23.77
N GLY A 682 -14.81 -18.43 23.09
CA GLY A 682 -14.93 -18.42 21.63
C GLY A 682 -15.45 -17.09 21.07
N PHE A 683 -16.44 -16.49 21.71
CA PHE A 683 -16.95 -15.17 21.29
C PHE A 683 -15.91 -14.08 21.51
N HIS A 684 -15.19 -14.10 22.64
CA HIS A 684 -14.04 -13.20 22.83
C HIS A 684 -13.00 -13.36 21.71
N LEU A 685 -12.70 -14.60 21.32
CA LEU A 685 -11.78 -14.88 20.22
C LEU A 685 -12.31 -14.30 18.90
N ALA A 686 -13.58 -14.47 18.59
CA ALA A 686 -14.20 -13.90 17.38
C ALA A 686 -14.15 -12.36 17.37
N HIS A 687 -14.47 -11.71 18.48
CA HIS A 687 -14.43 -10.26 18.62
C HIS A 687 -13.01 -9.70 18.48
N HIS A 688 -12.02 -10.39 19.04
CA HIS A 688 -10.62 -9.98 18.95
C HIS A 688 -10.00 -10.30 17.58
N MET A 689 -10.45 -11.36 16.90
CA MET A 689 -10.15 -11.56 15.49
C MET A 689 -10.72 -10.43 14.62
N ALA A 690 -11.96 -9.99 14.87
CA ALA A 690 -12.53 -8.84 14.16
C ALA A 690 -11.71 -7.56 14.41
N LEU A 691 -11.34 -7.29 15.66
CA LEU A 691 -10.50 -6.14 16.01
C LEU A 691 -9.11 -6.22 15.38
N GLY A 692 -8.51 -7.41 15.34
CA GLY A 692 -7.23 -7.68 14.67
C GLY A 692 -7.28 -7.46 13.15
N LEU A 693 -8.35 -7.93 12.49
CA LEU A 693 -8.55 -7.73 11.04
C LEU A 693 -8.69 -6.25 10.67
N LEU A 694 -9.31 -5.42 11.53
CA LEU A 694 -9.41 -3.97 11.29
C LEU A 694 -8.04 -3.30 11.23
N PHE A 695 -7.08 -3.75 12.02
CA PHE A 695 -5.73 -3.19 12.12
C PHE A 695 -4.67 -4.19 11.64
N LEU A 696 -4.99 -4.95 10.59
CA LEU A 696 -4.15 -6.03 10.09
C LEU A 696 -2.75 -5.52 9.71
N GLY A 697 -1.72 -6.06 10.37
CA GLY A 697 -0.32 -5.64 10.22
C GLY A 697 -0.09 -4.15 10.45
N GLY A 698 -0.78 -3.56 11.44
CA GLY A 698 -0.69 -2.13 11.74
C GLY A 698 -1.26 -1.23 10.65
N GLY A 699 -2.15 -1.75 9.80
CA GLY A 699 -2.73 -1.06 8.65
C GLY A 699 -1.94 -1.20 7.35
N ARG A 700 -0.88 -2.01 7.36
CA ARG A 700 -0.06 -2.30 6.18
C ARG A 700 -0.69 -3.36 5.27
N TYR A 701 -1.34 -4.36 5.87
CA TYR A 701 -1.88 -5.52 5.17
C TYR A 701 -3.41 -5.43 5.10
N SER A 702 -3.97 -6.05 4.07
CA SER A 702 -5.40 -6.29 3.97
C SER A 702 -5.66 -7.66 3.34
N LEU A 703 -6.91 -8.12 3.38
CA LEU A 703 -7.30 -9.44 2.90
C LEU A 703 -7.59 -9.43 1.41
N SER A 704 -7.22 -10.50 0.70
CA SER A 704 -7.56 -10.67 -0.72
C SER A 704 -8.68 -11.70 -0.93
N THR A 705 -9.37 -11.58 -2.05
CA THR A 705 -10.48 -12.43 -2.50
C THR A 705 -10.06 -13.40 -3.60
N SER A 706 -8.75 -13.69 -3.71
CA SER A 706 -8.25 -14.76 -4.58
C SER A 706 -8.89 -16.10 -4.19
N ASN A 707 -8.99 -17.05 -5.13
CA ASN A 707 -9.60 -18.34 -4.83
C ASN A 707 -8.88 -19.06 -3.69
N SER A 708 -7.54 -18.95 -3.65
CA SER A 708 -6.70 -19.49 -2.57
C SER A 708 -6.95 -18.79 -1.23
N SER A 709 -7.02 -17.46 -1.25
CA SER A 709 -7.27 -16.65 -0.06
C SER A 709 -8.62 -16.96 0.57
N ILE A 710 -9.67 -17.16 -0.25
CA ILE A 710 -11.00 -17.56 0.23
C ILE A 710 -10.94 -18.91 0.95
N ALA A 711 -10.23 -19.90 0.40
CA ALA A 711 -10.07 -21.21 1.05
C ALA A 711 -9.39 -21.09 2.42
N ALA A 712 -8.36 -20.25 2.54
CA ALA A 712 -7.69 -19.98 3.80
C ALA A 712 -8.60 -19.25 4.82
N LEU A 713 -9.38 -18.27 4.36
CA LEU A 713 -10.34 -17.55 5.19
C LEU A 713 -11.49 -18.43 5.66
N LEU A 714 -11.98 -19.39 4.85
CA LEU A 714 -12.99 -20.36 5.28
C LEU A 714 -12.51 -21.21 6.45
N CYS A 715 -11.22 -21.57 6.46
CA CYS A 715 -10.62 -22.30 7.58
C CYS A 715 -10.49 -21.41 8.82
N ALA A 716 -10.00 -20.17 8.64
CA ALA A 716 -9.75 -19.26 9.76
C ALA A 716 -11.03 -18.72 10.39
N LEU A 717 -12.08 -18.47 9.60
CA LEU A 717 -13.31 -17.78 10.00
C LEU A 717 -14.51 -18.71 10.06
N TYR A 718 -14.28 -20.00 10.29
CA TYR A 718 -15.36 -20.97 10.51
C TYR A 718 -16.29 -20.49 11.65
N PRO A 719 -17.61 -20.40 11.44
CA PRO A 719 -18.54 -19.66 12.30
C PRO A 719 -18.83 -20.31 13.66
N HIS A 720 -18.35 -21.53 13.93
CA HIS A 720 -18.42 -22.13 15.27
C HIS A 720 -17.18 -21.81 16.07
N PHE A 721 -17.36 -21.13 17.20
CA PHE A 721 -16.28 -20.79 18.10
C PHE A 721 -16.21 -21.76 19.29
N PRO A 722 -15.01 -22.00 19.85
CA PRO A 722 -14.85 -22.92 20.99
C PRO A 722 -15.64 -22.49 22.23
N ALA A 723 -16.21 -23.44 22.97
CA ALA A 723 -16.93 -23.12 24.20
C ALA A 723 -15.99 -22.63 25.32
N HIS A 724 -14.81 -23.23 25.41
CA HIS A 724 -13.75 -22.89 26.38
C HIS A 724 -12.37 -23.03 25.72
N SER A 725 -11.30 -22.65 26.40
CA SER A 725 -9.96 -22.53 25.79
C SER A 725 -9.38 -23.84 25.24
N THR A 726 -9.70 -25.00 25.81
CA THR A 726 -9.19 -26.30 25.35
C THR A 726 -10.13 -27.04 24.38
N ASP A 727 -11.31 -26.48 24.11
CA ASP A 727 -12.31 -27.11 23.26
C ASP A 727 -11.89 -27.03 21.78
N ASN A 728 -11.74 -28.20 21.15
CA ASN A 728 -11.45 -28.34 19.72
C ASN A 728 -12.48 -29.24 19.01
N ARG A 729 -13.63 -29.50 19.65
CA ARG A 729 -14.59 -30.51 19.18
C ARG A 729 -15.08 -30.28 17.76
N TYR A 730 -15.52 -29.07 17.48
CA TYR A 730 -16.05 -28.68 16.17
C TYR A 730 -14.98 -28.15 15.22
N HIS A 731 -13.91 -27.57 15.75
CA HIS A 731 -12.89 -26.91 14.96
C HIS A 731 -11.55 -26.86 15.69
N LEU A 732 -10.48 -27.22 14.98
CA LEU A 732 -9.12 -27.12 15.50
C LEU A 732 -8.68 -25.66 15.59
N GLN A 733 -8.39 -25.18 16.79
CA GLN A 733 -8.09 -23.76 17.05
C GLN A 733 -6.85 -23.25 16.29
N ALA A 734 -5.85 -24.10 16.01
CA ALA A 734 -4.68 -23.69 15.22
C ALA A 734 -5.05 -23.10 13.85
N LEU A 735 -6.13 -23.59 13.22
CA LEU A 735 -6.58 -23.15 11.90
C LEU A 735 -7.05 -21.69 11.89
N ARG A 736 -7.36 -21.10 13.06
CA ARG A 736 -7.70 -19.68 13.19
C ARG A 736 -6.61 -18.75 12.66
N HIS A 737 -5.36 -19.19 12.59
CA HIS A 737 -4.23 -18.40 12.07
C HIS A 737 -4.03 -18.49 10.55
N LEU A 738 -4.84 -19.26 9.82
CA LEU A 738 -4.72 -19.39 8.36
C LEU A 738 -5.12 -18.11 7.59
N TYR A 739 -5.71 -17.10 8.25
CA TYR A 739 -5.97 -15.79 7.62
C TYR A 739 -4.70 -15.14 7.06
N VAL A 740 -3.52 -15.49 7.60
CA VAL A 740 -2.22 -14.97 7.16
C VAL A 740 -1.95 -15.29 5.68
N LEU A 741 -2.42 -16.44 5.18
CA LEU A 741 -2.29 -16.83 3.77
C LEU A 741 -3.17 -15.97 2.84
N ALA A 742 -4.19 -15.30 3.39
CA ALA A 742 -5.05 -14.38 2.66
C ALA A 742 -4.60 -12.92 2.74
N ALA A 743 -3.70 -12.60 3.68
CA ALA A 743 -3.18 -11.25 3.90
C ALA A 743 -2.15 -10.88 2.83
N GLU A 744 -2.32 -9.73 2.19
CA GLU A 744 -1.36 -9.15 1.24
C GLU A 744 -1.07 -7.68 1.58
N PRO A 745 0.18 -7.21 1.38
CA PRO A 745 0.53 -5.83 1.63
C PRO A 745 -0.06 -4.95 0.51
N ARG A 746 -0.93 -4.02 0.88
CA ARG A 746 -1.60 -3.09 -0.06
C ARG A 746 -1.47 -1.62 0.32
N LEU A 747 -0.88 -1.32 1.47
CA LEU A 747 -0.58 0.05 1.86
C LEU A 747 0.48 0.65 0.93
N LEU A 748 0.14 1.80 0.34
CA LEU A 748 1.07 2.59 -0.47
C LEU A 748 1.42 3.86 0.32
N VAL A 749 2.69 4.01 0.67
CA VAL A 749 3.19 5.14 1.46
C VAL A 749 4.03 6.04 0.57
N PRO A 750 3.61 7.28 0.30
CA PRO A 750 4.45 8.20 -0.44
C PRO A 750 5.54 8.73 0.49
N VAL A 751 6.78 8.70 0.02
CA VAL A 751 7.95 9.25 0.72
C VAL A 751 8.48 10.41 -0.08
N ASP A 752 8.63 11.55 0.58
CA ASP A 752 9.23 12.72 -0.04
C ASP A 752 10.71 12.45 -0.32
N VAL A 753 11.14 12.64 -1.57
CA VAL A 753 12.48 12.28 -2.03
C VAL A 753 13.57 13.13 -1.39
N ASP A 754 13.25 14.40 -1.13
CA ASP A 754 14.20 15.40 -0.65
C ASP A 754 14.45 15.23 0.86
N ALA A 755 13.39 15.04 1.65
CA ALA A 755 13.51 14.77 3.10
C ALA A 755 13.70 13.29 3.46
N ASN A 756 13.39 12.36 2.55
CA ASN A 756 13.30 10.92 2.81
C ASN A 756 12.36 10.55 3.97
N THR A 757 11.30 11.34 4.19
CA THR A 757 10.28 11.09 5.22
C THR A 757 8.93 10.76 4.58
N PRO A 758 8.13 9.86 5.18
CA PRO A 758 6.77 9.58 4.72
C PRO A 758 5.92 10.85 4.75
N CYS A 759 5.14 11.10 3.70
CA CYS A 759 4.30 12.29 3.56
C CYS A 759 2.86 11.93 3.15
N TYR A 760 2.00 12.94 2.99
CA TYR A 760 0.72 12.74 2.32
C TYR A 760 0.84 13.12 0.84
N ALA A 761 0.16 12.40 -0.03
CA ALA A 761 0.05 12.73 -1.46
C ALA A 761 -1.33 12.32 -2.00
N LEU A 762 -1.88 13.11 -2.91
CA LEU A 762 -3.16 12.79 -3.54
C LEU A 762 -2.95 11.76 -4.65
N LEU A 763 -3.73 10.69 -4.64
CA LEU A 763 -3.75 9.63 -5.62
C LEU A 763 -5.07 9.64 -6.39
N GLU A 764 -5.00 9.38 -7.69
CA GLU A 764 -6.13 9.04 -8.55
C GLU A 764 -5.98 7.56 -8.93
N VAL A 765 -6.87 6.71 -8.42
CA VAL A 765 -6.96 5.30 -8.80
C VAL A 765 -8.05 5.13 -9.84
N THR A 766 -7.83 4.27 -10.83
CA THR A 766 -8.82 3.99 -11.86
C THR A 766 -9.15 2.51 -11.88
N TYR A 767 -10.43 2.19 -11.74
CA TYR A 767 -10.93 0.82 -11.76
C TYR A 767 -11.20 0.38 -13.19
N LYS A 768 -10.96 -0.89 -13.50
CA LYS A 768 -11.33 -1.48 -14.80
C LYS A 768 -12.84 -1.63 -14.87
N GLY A 769 -13.46 -1.30 -16.01
CA GLY A 769 -14.87 -1.62 -16.23
C GLY A 769 -15.09 -3.13 -16.16
N THR A 770 -16.06 -3.57 -15.37
CA THR A 770 -16.47 -4.97 -15.23
C THR A 770 -17.97 -5.09 -15.48
N GLN A 771 -18.53 -6.30 -15.39
CA GLN A 771 -19.97 -6.51 -15.51
C GLN A 771 -20.80 -5.78 -14.43
N TRP A 772 -20.19 -5.39 -13.30
CA TRP A 772 -20.89 -4.73 -12.19
C TRP A 772 -20.81 -3.20 -12.22
N TYR A 773 -19.79 -2.63 -12.85
CA TYR A 773 -19.58 -1.18 -12.88
C TYR A 773 -18.75 -0.75 -14.09
N GLU A 774 -19.01 0.47 -14.58
CA GLU A 774 -18.24 1.09 -15.65
C GLU A 774 -16.86 1.57 -15.18
N GLN A 775 -15.98 1.98 -16.09
CA GLN A 775 -14.64 2.45 -15.72
C GLN A 775 -14.72 3.75 -14.90
N THR A 776 -14.53 3.66 -13.58
CA THR A 776 -14.59 4.80 -12.66
C THR A 776 -13.20 5.24 -12.20
N LYS A 777 -13.11 6.48 -11.73
CA LYS A 777 -11.93 7.04 -11.09
C LYS A 777 -12.28 7.49 -9.68
N GLU A 778 -11.36 7.28 -8.75
CA GLU A 778 -11.51 7.67 -7.35
C GLU A 778 -10.26 8.40 -6.90
N GLU A 779 -10.45 9.49 -6.14
CA GLU A 779 -9.35 10.26 -5.57
C GLU A 779 -9.18 9.89 -4.09
N LEU A 780 -7.96 9.49 -3.71
CA LEU A 780 -7.60 9.02 -2.38
C LEU A 780 -6.43 9.83 -1.85
N MET A 781 -6.38 10.07 -0.54
CA MET A 781 -5.19 10.64 0.10
C MET A 781 -4.29 9.50 0.57
N ALA A 782 -3.07 9.42 0.06
CA ALA A 782 -2.06 8.49 0.55
C ALA A 782 -1.36 9.09 1.78
N PRO A 783 -0.92 8.30 2.77
CA PRO A 783 -0.85 6.83 2.78
C PRO A 783 -2.20 6.17 3.04
N THR A 784 -2.61 5.30 2.11
CA THR A 784 -3.87 4.53 2.18
C THR A 784 -3.69 3.14 1.59
N LEU A 785 -4.57 2.21 1.98
CA LEU A 785 -4.61 0.88 1.39
C LEU A 785 -5.23 0.95 -0.01
N LEU A 786 -4.56 0.31 -0.96
CA LEU A 786 -5.09 0.16 -2.31
C LEU A 786 -6.13 -0.97 -2.35
N PRO A 787 -7.13 -0.89 -3.25
CA PRO A 787 -7.97 -2.04 -3.58
C PRO A 787 -7.13 -3.13 -4.28
N GLU A 788 -7.75 -4.28 -4.55
CA GLU A 788 -7.04 -5.40 -5.19
C GLU A 788 -6.45 -5.01 -6.56
N LEU A 789 -5.19 -5.39 -6.78
CA LEU A 789 -4.42 -4.93 -7.93
C LEU A 789 -4.95 -5.43 -9.29
N HIS A 790 -5.67 -6.55 -9.32
CA HIS A 790 -6.21 -7.07 -10.57
C HIS A 790 -7.43 -6.29 -11.08
N LEU A 791 -8.15 -5.60 -10.18
CA LEU A 791 -9.28 -4.73 -10.50
C LEU A 791 -8.84 -3.33 -10.96
N LEU A 792 -7.62 -2.92 -10.63
CA LEU A 792 -7.06 -1.59 -10.94
C LEU A 792 -6.45 -1.52 -12.35
N LYS A 793 -6.79 -0.48 -13.10
CA LYS A 793 -6.27 -0.19 -14.46
C LYS A 793 -4.97 0.59 -14.43
N GLN A 794 -4.94 1.69 -13.67
CA GLN A 794 -3.75 2.53 -13.47
C GLN A 794 -3.91 3.33 -12.18
N ILE A 795 -2.78 3.73 -11.61
CA ILE A 795 -2.67 4.61 -10.45
C ILE A 795 -1.83 5.83 -10.83
N ARG A 796 -2.29 7.02 -10.44
CA ARG A 796 -1.62 8.28 -10.74
C ARG A 796 -1.47 9.11 -9.47
N VAL A 797 -0.27 9.61 -9.20
CA VAL A 797 -0.08 10.68 -8.21
C VAL A 797 -0.57 11.97 -8.84
N LYS A 798 -1.59 12.58 -8.24
CA LYS A 798 -2.25 13.80 -8.70
C LYS A 798 -2.00 14.91 -7.69
N GLY A 799 -2.24 16.13 -8.13
CA GLY A 799 -2.26 17.31 -7.27
C GLY A 799 -1.19 18.31 -7.66
N PRO A 800 -1.40 19.59 -7.32
CA PRO A 800 -0.48 20.65 -7.68
C PRO A 800 0.81 20.63 -6.86
N ARG A 801 0.87 19.86 -5.76
CA ARG A 801 1.98 19.87 -4.78
C ARG A 801 3.09 18.92 -5.10
N TYR A 802 2.79 17.75 -5.64
CA TYR A 802 3.79 16.77 -6.03
C TYR A 802 3.86 16.69 -7.53
N TRP A 803 5.00 16.24 -8.04
CA TRP A 803 5.12 15.92 -9.45
C TRP A 803 4.27 14.70 -9.79
N GLU A 804 3.57 14.78 -10.91
CA GLU A 804 2.71 13.68 -11.33
C GLU A 804 3.55 12.48 -11.76
N LEU A 805 3.06 11.30 -11.40
CA LEU A 805 3.63 10.01 -11.74
C LEU A 805 2.47 9.09 -12.11
N LEU A 806 2.64 8.30 -13.18
CA LEU A 806 1.64 7.33 -13.62
C LEU A 806 2.26 5.92 -13.64
N ILE A 807 1.61 5.00 -12.93
CA ILE A 807 1.92 3.57 -12.98
C ILE A 807 0.75 2.87 -13.66
N ASP A 808 1.01 2.38 -14.88
CA ASP A 808 0.03 1.68 -15.70
C ASP A 808 0.05 0.18 -15.37
N LEU A 809 -1.06 -0.34 -14.84
CA LEU A 809 -1.18 -1.75 -14.44
C LEU A 809 -1.59 -2.64 -15.61
N SER A 810 -1.96 -2.07 -16.77
CA SER A 810 -2.30 -2.85 -17.97
C SER A 810 -1.08 -3.54 -18.59
N LYS A 811 0.11 -2.95 -18.45
CA LYS A 811 1.39 -3.48 -18.96
C LYS A 811 2.02 -4.52 -18.02
N GLY A 812 1.59 -4.56 -16.76
CA GLY A 812 2.03 -5.56 -15.79
C GLY A 812 1.80 -5.14 -14.34
N THR A 813 1.21 -6.03 -13.54
CA THR A 813 0.98 -5.81 -12.10
C THR A 813 2.19 -6.12 -11.22
N GLN A 814 3.20 -6.79 -11.78
CA GLN A 814 4.38 -7.27 -11.04
C GLN A 814 5.22 -6.14 -10.48
N HIS A 815 5.37 -5.03 -11.22
CA HIS A 815 6.13 -3.87 -10.76
C HIS A 815 5.52 -3.27 -9.48
N LEU A 816 4.20 -3.00 -9.47
CA LEU A 816 3.52 -2.48 -8.29
C LEU A 816 3.54 -3.49 -7.13
N LYS A 817 3.37 -4.79 -7.41
CA LYS A 817 3.51 -5.84 -6.38
C LYS A 817 4.90 -5.84 -5.73
N SER A 818 5.96 -5.61 -6.52
CA SER A 818 7.32 -5.49 -6.00
C SER A 818 7.48 -4.27 -5.09
N ILE A 819 6.88 -3.13 -5.45
CA ILE A 819 6.88 -1.93 -4.60
C ILE A 819 6.18 -2.22 -3.27
N LEU A 820 4.96 -2.76 -3.32
CA LEU A 820 4.17 -3.09 -2.12
C LEU A 820 4.85 -4.14 -1.23
N SER A 821 5.58 -5.09 -1.81
CA SER A 821 6.35 -6.09 -1.06
C SER A 821 7.54 -5.46 -0.33
N LYS A 822 8.18 -4.44 -0.92
CA LYS A 822 9.33 -3.70 -0.37
C LYS A 822 8.86 -2.46 0.41
N ASP A 823 8.11 -2.69 1.48
CA ASP A 823 7.56 -1.63 2.33
C ASP A 823 6.51 -0.71 1.68
N GLY A 824 6.16 -0.89 0.39
CA GLY A 824 5.11 -0.07 -0.26
C GLY A 824 5.48 1.39 -0.41
N VAL A 825 6.78 1.71 -0.41
CA VAL A 825 7.27 3.07 -0.52
C VAL A 825 7.20 3.55 -1.97
N LEU A 826 6.44 4.63 -2.18
CA LEU A 826 6.41 5.35 -3.44
C LEU A 826 7.16 6.67 -3.29
N TYR A 827 8.29 6.80 -3.97
CA TYR A 827 9.01 8.07 -3.96
C TYR A 827 8.23 9.13 -4.74
N VAL A 828 7.92 10.24 -4.09
CA VAL A 828 7.27 11.41 -4.70
C VAL A 828 8.13 12.63 -4.46
N LYS A 829 8.21 13.52 -5.45
CA LYS A 829 8.96 14.77 -5.31
C LYS A 829 8.02 15.95 -5.12
N LEU A 830 8.23 16.72 -4.06
CA LEU A 830 7.52 17.97 -3.83
C LEU A 830 7.86 18.97 -4.94
N ARG A 831 6.86 19.69 -5.44
CA ARG A 831 7.05 20.81 -6.35
C ARG A 831 7.54 22.01 -5.55
N ALA A 832 8.61 22.64 -6.03
CA ALA A 832 9.09 23.90 -5.47
C ALA A 832 7.97 24.95 -5.55
N GLY A 833 7.73 25.69 -4.48
CA GLY A 833 6.66 26.70 -4.41
C GLY A 833 5.37 26.28 -3.73
N GLN A 834 5.24 25.03 -3.29
CA GLN A 834 4.11 24.58 -2.46
C GLN A 834 4.57 23.80 -1.24
N LEU A 835 3.84 23.95 -0.14
CA LEU A 835 4.10 23.23 1.10
C LEU A 835 3.55 21.81 1.09
N SER A 836 4.10 20.98 1.97
CA SER A 836 3.59 19.64 2.21
C SER A 836 2.17 19.68 2.78
N TYR A 837 1.40 18.60 2.59
CA TYR A 837 0.06 18.47 3.20
C TYR A 837 0.12 18.32 4.73
N LYS A 838 1.28 18.02 5.33
CA LYS A 838 1.42 17.99 6.80
C LYS A 838 1.38 19.40 7.39
N GLU A 839 2.04 20.34 6.73
CA GLU A 839 2.16 21.73 7.17
C GLU A 839 0.92 22.54 6.79
N ASP A 840 0.40 22.32 5.58
CA ASP A 840 -0.78 23.02 5.06
C ASP A 840 -1.79 22.01 4.48
N PRO A 841 -2.64 21.35 5.28
CA PRO A 841 -3.50 20.26 4.79
C PRO A 841 -4.50 20.70 3.73
N MET A 842 -4.97 21.95 3.81
CA MET A 842 -6.04 22.47 2.95
C MET A 842 -5.54 23.47 1.90
N GLY A 843 -4.27 23.87 1.96
CA GLY A 843 -3.69 24.82 1.01
C GLY A 843 -4.02 26.27 1.34
N TRP A 844 -4.63 26.56 2.49
CA TRP A 844 -5.07 27.91 2.84
C TRP A 844 -3.90 28.86 3.03
N GLN A 845 -2.79 28.40 3.62
CA GLN A 845 -1.62 29.25 3.81
C GLN A 845 -1.01 29.63 2.47
N SER A 846 -0.87 28.65 1.59
CA SER A 846 -0.38 28.85 0.23
C SER A 846 -1.31 29.77 -0.58
N LEU A 847 -2.63 29.56 -0.49
CA LEU A 847 -3.64 30.36 -1.20
C LEU A 847 -3.76 31.79 -0.64
N LEU A 848 -3.69 31.97 0.67
CA LEU A 848 -3.67 33.30 1.31
C LEU A 848 -2.41 34.06 0.89
N ALA A 849 -1.27 33.39 0.88
CA ALA A 849 -0.02 34.01 0.46
C ALA A 849 -0.05 34.38 -1.04
N GLN A 850 -0.60 33.52 -1.90
CA GLN A 850 -0.80 33.82 -3.33
C GLN A 850 -1.83 34.94 -3.58
N THR A 851 -2.90 35.02 -2.80
CA THR A 851 -3.92 36.08 -2.97
C THR A 851 -3.45 37.43 -2.44
N VAL A 852 -2.65 37.45 -1.37
CA VAL A 852 -1.94 38.66 -0.90
C VAL A 852 -0.94 39.13 -1.94
N ALA A 853 -0.22 38.22 -2.60
CA ALA A 853 0.73 38.56 -3.65
C ALA A 853 0.04 39.02 -4.95
N ASN A 854 -1.03 38.36 -5.41
CA ASN A 854 -1.76 38.73 -6.63
C ASN A 854 -2.58 40.03 -6.49
N ARG A 855 -2.93 40.45 -5.26
CA ARG A 855 -3.56 41.76 -5.03
C ARG A 855 -2.57 42.92 -5.11
N ASN A 856 -1.27 42.65 -4.99
CA ASN A 856 -0.22 43.62 -5.26
C ASN A 856 0.32 43.37 -6.68
N SER A 857 -0.30 44.00 -7.69
CA SER A 857 0.20 44.07 -9.07
C SER A 857 1.58 44.76 -9.22
N GLU A 858 2.23 45.04 -8.10
CA GLU A 858 3.62 45.40 -7.99
C GLU A 858 4.32 44.19 -7.33
N ALA A 859 5.00 43.36 -8.13
CA ALA A 859 5.92 42.29 -7.67
C ALA A 859 7.02 42.80 -6.69
N ARG A 860 7.00 44.08 -6.35
CA ARG A 860 7.96 44.85 -5.53
C ARG A 860 7.70 44.80 -4.02
N ALA A 861 6.56 44.28 -3.56
CA ALA A 861 6.20 44.28 -2.14
C ALA A 861 5.96 42.87 -1.55
N PHE A 862 6.74 41.87 -1.98
CA PHE A 862 6.77 40.57 -1.31
C PHE A 862 7.54 40.67 0.02
N LYS A 863 6.88 40.33 1.13
CA LYS A 863 7.52 40.28 2.46
C LYS A 863 8.35 39.00 2.59
N PRO A 864 9.68 39.08 2.82
CA PRO A 864 10.55 37.91 2.92
C PRO A 864 10.12 36.90 3.98
N GLU A 865 9.45 37.35 5.05
CA GLU A 865 9.00 36.48 6.14
C GLU A 865 7.89 35.49 5.70
N THR A 866 7.14 35.83 4.65
CA THR A 866 6.03 35.01 4.14
C THR A 866 6.52 33.86 3.26
N ILE A 867 7.82 33.78 2.92
CA ILE A 867 8.36 32.73 2.04
C ILE A 867 8.26 31.32 2.63
N SER A 868 8.30 31.22 3.97
CA SER A 868 8.10 29.96 4.69
C SER A 868 6.70 29.39 4.50
N ALA A 869 5.73 30.22 4.11
CA ALA A 869 4.38 29.78 3.75
C ALA A 869 4.29 29.20 2.32
N PHE A 870 5.35 29.32 1.50
CA PHE A 870 5.39 28.79 0.13
C PHE A 870 6.28 27.56 0.01
N THR A 871 7.42 27.52 0.69
CA THR A 871 8.39 26.44 0.48
C THR A 871 9.22 26.20 1.74
N SER A 872 9.43 24.93 2.06
CA SER A 872 10.26 24.46 3.17
C SER A 872 11.67 24.02 2.75
N ASP A 873 12.07 24.26 1.49
CA ASP A 873 13.43 24.01 1.00
C ASP A 873 14.45 24.87 1.78
N PRO A 874 15.43 24.25 2.46
CA PRO A 874 16.47 24.95 3.20
C PRO A 874 17.28 25.93 2.35
N ALA A 875 17.51 25.64 1.07
CA ALA A 875 18.31 26.51 0.20
C ALA A 875 17.59 27.86 -0.04
N LEU A 876 16.32 27.81 -0.43
CA LEU A 876 15.50 29.00 -0.69
C LEU A 876 15.20 29.79 0.60
N LEU A 877 14.94 29.08 1.72
CA LEU A 877 14.74 29.72 3.02
C LEU A 877 16.00 30.43 3.51
N SER A 878 17.17 29.80 3.36
CA SER A 878 18.44 30.42 3.71
C SER A 878 18.72 31.65 2.83
N PHE A 879 18.38 31.60 1.54
CA PHE A 879 18.51 32.76 0.67
C PHE A 879 17.62 33.92 1.14
N ALA A 880 16.38 33.65 1.55
CA ALA A 880 15.50 34.68 2.09
C ALA A 880 16.04 35.31 3.39
N GLU A 881 16.52 34.49 4.33
CA GLU A 881 17.03 34.95 5.62
C GLU A 881 18.34 35.76 5.45
N TYR A 882 19.24 35.33 4.57
CA TYR A 882 20.54 36.00 4.39
C TYR A 882 20.53 37.17 3.39
N PHE A 883 19.71 37.12 2.34
CA PHE A 883 19.74 38.12 1.26
C PHE A 883 18.51 39.03 1.19
N CYS A 884 17.33 38.56 1.59
CA CYS A 884 16.09 39.32 1.41
C CYS A 884 15.66 40.07 2.68
N LYS A 885 15.96 39.53 3.86
CA LYS A 885 15.52 40.09 5.15
C LYS A 885 16.39 41.28 5.59
N PRO A 886 15.82 42.49 5.76
CA PRO A 886 16.59 43.64 6.23
C PRO A 886 16.82 43.54 7.74
N THR A 887 18.08 43.42 8.17
CA THR A 887 18.46 43.48 9.60
C THR A 887 18.70 44.91 10.10
N VAL A 888 18.97 45.85 9.18
CA VAL A 888 19.25 47.27 9.44
C VAL A 888 18.54 48.11 8.38
N ASN A 889 18.13 49.34 8.71
CA ASN A 889 17.57 50.28 7.73
C ASN A 889 18.66 50.71 6.73
N MET A 890 18.61 50.16 5.51
CA MET A 890 19.66 50.28 4.50
C MET A 890 19.51 51.49 3.53
N GLY A 891 18.53 52.37 3.75
CA GLY A 891 18.33 53.58 2.93
C GLY A 891 18.22 53.28 1.43
N GLN A 892 19.17 53.76 0.62
CA GLN A 892 19.23 53.56 -0.83
C GLN A 892 19.46 52.10 -1.27
N LYS A 893 19.98 51.23 -0.40
CA LYS A 893 20.20 49.81 -0.73
C LYS A 893 18.96 48.94 -0.52
N GLN A 894 17.87 49.50 0.01
CA GLN A 894 16.62 48.77 0.22
C GLN A 894 16.04 48.26 -1.11
N GLU A 895 16.15 49.03 -2.18
CA GLU A 895 15.68 48.64 -3.52
C GLU A 895 16.34 47.36 -4.05
N ILE A 896 17.56 47.04 -3.58
CA ILE A 896 18.28 45.82 -3.97
C ILE A 896 17.65 44.62 -3.27
N LEU A 897 17.33 44.76 -1.98
CA LEU A 897 16.71 43.70 -1.18
C LEU A 897 15.29 43.41 -1.68
N ASP A 898 14.52 44.45 -2.00
CA ASP A 898 13.16 44.32 -2.52
C ASP A 898 13.17 43.65 -3.92
N LEU A 899 14.23 43.87 -4.71
CA LEU A 899 14.38 43.13 -5.96
C LEU A 899 14.75 41.66 -5.72
N PHE A 900 15.65 41.35 -4.78
CA PHE A 900 15.96 39.95 -4.44
C PHE A 900 14.75 39.20 -3.90
N SER A 901 13.89 39.84 -3.11
CA SER A 901 12.64 39.22 -2.67
C SER A 901 11.68 38.98 -3.83
N SER A 902 11.58 39.90 -4.79
CA SER A 902 10.77 39.71 -6.01
C SER A 902 11.29 38.58 -6.91
N VAL A 903 12.61 38.50 -7.10
CA VAL A 903 13.27 37.47 -7.90
C VAL A 903 13.11 36.10 -7.24
N LEU A 904 13.28 36.02 -5.93
CA LEU A 904 13.06 34.79 -5.17
C LEU A 904 11.61 34.33 -5.31
N TYR A 905 10.65 35.24 -5.13
CA TYR A 905 9.23 34.93 -5.27
C TYR A 905 8.91 34.38 -6.68
N GLU A 906 9.43 34.99 -7.73
CA GLU A 906 9.29 34.50 -9.11
C GLU A 906 9.85 33.08 -9.26
N CYS A 907 11.09 32.84 -8.81
CA CYS A 907 11.73 31.53 -8.93
C CYS A 907 10.97 30.42 -8.18
N VAL A 908 10.36 30.77 -7.04
CA VAL A 908 9.56 29.86 -6.22
C VAL A 908 8.22 29.57 -6.87
N THR A 909 7.53 30.59 -7.40
CA THR A 909 6.22 30.42 -8.05
C THR A 909 6.27 29.69 -9.38
N GLN A 910 7.33 29.87 -10.18
CA GLN A 910 7.52 29.18 -11.46
C GLN A 910 8.12 27.77 -11.32
N GLU A 911 8.36 27.30 -10.09
CA GLU A 911 8.97 25.99 -9.82
C GLU A 911 10.40 25.86 -10.42
N THR A 912 11.15 26.97 -10.58
CA THR A 912 12.49 27.00 -11.21
C THR A 912 13.57 27.66 -10.31
N PRO A 913 14.00 26.99 -9.23
CA PRO A 913 15.07 27.51 -8.37
C PRO A 913 16.41 27.64 -9.11
N GLU A 914 16.64 26.84 -10.14
CA GLU A 914 17.88 26.86 -10.95
C GLU A 914 18.12 28.20 -11.68
N MET A 915 17.07 29.01 -11.88
CA MET A 915 17.21 30.30 -12.56
C MET A 915 17.62 31.42 -11.61
N LEU A 916 17.60 31.20 -10.29
CA LEU A 916 17.98 32.20 -9.29
C LEU A 916 19.36 32.83 -9.56
N PRO A 917 20.42 32.06 -9.89
CA PRO A 917 21.71 32.64 -10.24
C PRO A 917 21.66 33.46 -11.53
N ALA A 918 20.87 33.04 -12.52
CA ALA A 918 20.74 33.77 -13.79
C ALA A 918 20.01 35.11 -13.59
N TYR A 919 18.93 35.14 -12.79
CA TYR A 919 18.23 36.38 -12.46
C TYR A 919 19.14 37.36 -11.72
N VAL A 920 19.89 36.89 -10.71
CA VAL A 920 20.84 37.72 -9.96
C VAL A 920 21.98 38.20 -10.87
N ALA A 921 22.50 37.35 -11.77
CA ALA A 921 23.55 37.73 -12.71
C ALA A 921 23.08 38.79 -13.72
N MET A 922 21.86 38.65 -14.26
CA MET A 922 21.27 39.66 -15.15
C MET A 922 21.13 41.01 -14.46
N ASP A 923 20.64 41.01 -13.22
CA ASP A 923 20.47 42.23 -12.43
C ASP A 923 21.82 42.89 -12.08
N GLN A 924 22.83 42.11 -11.66
CA GLN A 924 24.18 42.61 -11.43
C GLN A 924 24.77 43.25 -12.71
N ALA A 925 24.60 42.61 -13.86
CA ALA A 925 25.09 43.12 -15.14
C ALA A 925 24.42 44.44 -15.53
N VAL A 926 23.09 44.56 -15.36
CA VAL A 926 22.34 45.80 -15.62
C VAL A 926 22.82 46.94 -14.71
N ARG A 927 23.01 46.67 -13.42
CA ARG A 927 23.47 47.69 -12.47
C ARG A 927 24.91 48.12 -12.73
N ARG A 928 25.81 47.19 -13.06
CA ARG A 928 27.19 47.52 -13.45
C ARG A 928 27.21 48.38 -14.71
N LEU A 929 26.34 48.09 -15.68
CA LEU A 929 26.19 48.90 -16.89
C LEU A 929 25.71 50.32 -16.56
N GLY A 930 24.71 50.46 -15.68
CA GLY A 930 24.23 51.77 -15.23
C GLY A 930 25.27 52.60 -14.47
N ARG A 931 26.27 51.96 -13.84
CA ARG A 931 27.39 52.63 -13.16
C ARG A 931 28.57 52.98 -14.08
N GLY A 932 28.58 52.48 -15.31
CA GLY A 932 29.71 52.64 -16.24
C GLY A 932 30.95 51.82 -15.88
N GLU A 933 30.83 50.82 -15.00
CA GLU A 933 31.96 50.03 -14.46
C GLU A 933 32.30 48.77 -15.29
N VAL A 934 31.66 48.57 -16.44
CA VAL A 934 31.75 47.31 -17.21
C VAL A 934 33.02 47.28 -18.08
N SER A 935 34.00 46.46 -17.73
CA SER A 935 35.17 46.16 -18.58
C SER A 935 34.96 44.96 -19.50
N GLU A 936 34.06 44.04 -19.17
CA GLU A 936 33.82 42.78 -19.89
C GLU A 936 32.39 42.69 -20.46
N THR A 937 32.25 42.38 -21.75
CA THR A 937 30.94 42.32 -22.43
C THR A 937 30.25 40.94 -22.36
N ALA A 938 30.85 39.96 -21.68
CA ALA A 938 30.38 38.57 -21.70
C ALA A 938 28.98 38.40 -21.06
N GLU A 939 28.68 39.13 -20.00
CA GLU A 939 27.38 39.12 -19.33
C GLU A 939 26.28 39.72 -20.22
N LEU A 940 26.63 40.78 -20.97
CA LEU A 940 25.71 41.45 -21.90
C LEU A 940 25.38 40.56 -23.11
N TRP A 941 26.33 39.74 -23.57
CA TRP A 941 26.07 38.69 -24.56
C TRP A 941 25.03 37.70 -24.06
N GLN A 942 25.11 37.30 -22.78
CA GLN A 942 24.19 36.35 -22.19
C GLN A 942 22.78 36.94 -22.09
N ILE A 943 22.63 38.20 -21.63
CA ILE A 943 21.32 38.88 -21.61
C ILE A 943 20.74 39.00 -23.02
N LYS A 944 21.57 39.36 -24.00
CA LYS A 944 21.14 39.44 -25.40
C LYS A 944 20.62 38.09 -25.91
N LEU A 945 21.31 36.99 -25.60
CA LEU A 945 20.89 35.64 -25.98
C LEU A 945 19.57 35.26 -25.31
N VAL A 946 19.39 35.57 -24.03
CA VAL A 946 18.12 35.38 -23.31
C VAL A 946 16.99 36.12 -24.03
N LEU A 947 17.15 37.42 -24.30
CA LEU A 947 16.13 38.21 -25.01
C LEU A 947 15.85 37.69 -26.43
N ALA A 948 16.88 37.24 -27.15
CA ALA A 948 16.76 36.68 -28.49
C ALA A 948 16.00 35.34 -28.49
N PHE A 949 16.21 34.51 -27.47
CA PHE A 949 15.55 33.22 -27.32
C PHE A 949 14.03 33.39 -27.12
N PHE A 950 13.62 34.24 -26.17
CA PHE A 950 12.20 34.51 -25.91
C PHE A 950 11.48 35.22 -27.06
N SER A 951 12.20 35.98 -27.88
CA SER A 951 11.64 36.64 -29.07
C SER A 951 11.68 35.76 -30.34
N SER A 952 12.21 34.53 -30.25
CA SER A 952 12.33 33.64 -31.40
C SER A 952 10.98 33.07 -31.86
N ARG A 953 10.79 32.95 -33.18
CA ARG A 953 9.57 32.39 -33.79
C ARG A 953 9.35 30.92 -33.41
N SER A 954 10.42 30.16 -33.32
CA SER A 954 10.41 28.75 -32.90
C SER A 954 9.83 28.53 -31.50
N HIS A 955 9.97 29.50 -30.60
CA HIS A 955 9.30 29.48 -29.29
C HIS A 955 7.82 29.85 -29.40
N GLN A 956 7.52 30.91 -30.15
CA GLN A 956 6.15 31.42 -30.32
C GLN A 956 5.22 30.41 -31.01
N GLU A 957 5.74 29.59 -31.94
CA GLU A 957 4.98 28.53 -32.61
C GLU A 957 4.69 27.35 -31.68
N ARG A 958 5.61 26.98 -30.77
CA ARG A 958 5.39 25.93 -29.76
C ARG A 958 4.29 26.30 -28.75
N LEU A 959 4.18 27.59 -28.42
CA LEU A 959 3.17 28.16 -27.53
C LEU A 959 1.73 28.13 -28.09
N GLN A 960 1.53 27.93 -29.40
CA GLN A 960 0.19 27.86 -30.01
C GLN A 960 -0.47 26.47 -29.87
N SER A 961 0.28 25.45 -29.45
CA SER A 961 -0.30 24.19 -28.95
C SER A 961 -0.91 24.42 -27.56
N PRO A 962 -2.01 23.75 -27.16
CA PRO A 962 -2.86 24.22 -26.06
C PRO A 962 -2.06 24.27 -24.74
N PRO A 963 -1.93 25.43 -24.06
CA PRO A 963 -1.08 25.55 -22.90
C PRO A 963 -1.86 25.17 -21.64
N LYS A 964 -1.18 24.59 -20.64
CA LYS A 964 -1.66 24.65 -19.25
C LYS A 964 -0.83 25.58 -18.35
N ARG A 965 0.36 26.04 -18.75
CA ARG A 965 1.14 27.05 -18.02
C ARG A 965 1.92 27.98 -18.95
N GLY A 966 2.21 29.20 -18.45
CA GLY A 966 2.89 30.27 -19.16
C GLY A 966 4.40 30.06 -19.32
N PHE A 967 5.10 31.11 -19.76
CA PHE A 967 6.54 31.13 -20.01
C PHE A 967 7.39 30.64 -18.83
N PHE A 968 8.54 29.99 -19.11
CA PHE A 968 9.53 29.55 -18.10
C PHE A 968 10.22 30.70 -17.32
N MET A 969 10.09 31.94 -17.80
CA MET A 969 10.36 33.17 -17.05
C MET A 969 9.18 34.11 -17.24
N SER A 970 8.79 34.88 -16.21
CA SER A 970 7.70 35.84 -16.34
C SER A 970 7.88 36.81 -17.50
N SER A 971 6.74 37.15 -18.10
CA SER A 971 6.64 38.17 -19.13
C SER A 971 7.00 39.58 -18.63
N GLU A 972 7.19 39.79 -17.32
CA GLU A 972 7.34 41.13 -16.73
C GLU A 972 8.79 41.50 -16.36
N PHE A 973 9.61 40.56 -15.87
CA PHE A 973 11.00 40.87 -15.48
C PHE A 973 11.91 41.16 -16.69
N LEU A 974 11.80 40.36 -17.75
CA LEU A 974 12.68 40.49 -18.93
C LEU A 974 12.49 41.84 -19.66
N PRO A 975 11.27 42.37 -19.84
CA PRO A 975 11.08 43.74 -20.30
C PRO A 975 11.72 44.79 -19.41
N VAL A 976 11.68 44.64 -18.08
CA VAL A 976 12.32 45.59 -17.15
C VAL A 976 13.84 45.62 -17.36
N VAL A 977 14.47 44.45 -17.46
CA VAL A 977 15.90 44.33 -17.79
C VAL A 977 16.20 44.97 -19.14
N LYS A 978 15.40 44.68 -20.16
CA LYS A 978 15.55 45.25 -21.50
C LYS A 978 15.44 46.77 -21.48
N CYS A 979 14.42 47.33 -20.83
CA CYS A 979 14.21 48.77 -20.72
C CYS A 979 15.34 49.45 -19.95
N ALA A 980 15.85 48.83 -18.88
CA ALA A 980 16.96 49.38 -18.12
C ALA A 980 18.26 49.46 -18.95
N ILE A 981 18.57 48.44 -19.75
CA ILE A 981 19.72 48.44 -20.66
C ILE A 981 19.53 49.45 -21.79
N ASP A 982 18.35 49.46 -22.42
CA ASP A 982 18.01 50.40 -23.47
C ASP A 982 18.17 51.85 -22.95
N ASN A 983 17.65 52.16 -21.75
CA ASN A 983 17.78 53.48 -21.12
C ASN A 983 19.22 53.85 -20.79
N ALA A 984 20.02 52.93 -20.23
CA ALA A 984 21.42 53.21 -19.89
C ALA A 984 22.27 53.50 -21.13
N LEU A 985 22.06 52.74 -22.21
CA LEU A 985 22.76 52.96 -23.48
C LEU A 985 22.27 54.21 -24.20
N ASP A 986 20.97 54.52 -24.14
CA ASP A 986 20.41 55.74 -24.73
C ASP A 986 20.89 57.00 -23.98
N GLN A 987 21.01 56.95 -22.65
CA GLN A 987 21.65 58.00 -21.85
C GLN A 987 23.12 58.19 -22.21
N TRP A 988 23.86 57.09 -22.42
CA TRP A 988 25.25 57.16 -22.84
C TRP A 988 25.42 57.74 -24.25
N LEU A 989 24.54 57.39 -25.19
CA LEU A 989 24.51 58.00 -26.52
C LEU A 989 24.28 59.51 -26.43
N GLN A 990 23.33 59.95 -25.60
CA GLN A 990 23.04 61.37 -25.38
C GLN A 990 24.18 62.12 -24.67
N ALA A 991 24.96 61.43 -23.81
CA ALA A 991 26.09 62.00 -23.09
C ALA A 991 27.38 62.14 -23.93
N GLY A 992 27.32 61.90 -25.25
CA GLY A 992 28.43 62.09 -26.18
C GLY A 992 29.06 60.80 -26.74
N GLY A 993 28.44 59.64 -26.52
CA GLY A 993 28.87 58.36 -27.12
C GLY A 993 28.53 58.22 -28.60
N ASP A 994 27.63 59.06 -29.11
CA ASP A 994 27.16 59.09 -30.50
C ASP A 994 28.30 59.37 -31.51
N MET A 995 29.16 60.35 -31.21
CA MET A 995 30.37 60.68 -31.98
C MET A 995 31.36 59.50 -32.02
N CYS A 996 31.49 58.76 -30.92
CA CYS A 996 32.37 57.59 -30.83
C CYS A 996 31.84 56.40 -31.65
N VAL A 997 30.52 56.18 -31.68
CA VAL A 997 29.90 55.15 -32.53
C VAL A 997 30.06 55.50 -34.01
N HIS A 998 29.89 56.78 -34.38
CA HIS A 998 30.14 57.25 -35.75
C HIS A 998 31.62 57.08 -36.15
N ALA A 999 32.56 57.41 -35.26
CA ALA A 999 33.99 57.17 -35.46
C ALA A 999 34.30 55.67 -35.63
N TYR A 1000 33.63 54.77 -34.89
CA TYR A 1000 33.75 53.33 -35.05
C TYR A 1000 33.34 52.86 -36.45
N LEU A 1001 32.19 53.33 -36.93
CA LEU A 1001 31.63 52.93 -38.22
C LEU A 1001 32.41 53.50 -39.42
N SER A 1002 33.00 54.69 -39.27
CA SER A 1002 33.84 55.35 -40.28
C SER A 1002 35.32 54.94 -40.25
N GLY A 1003 35.77 54.23 -39.22
CA GLY A 1003 37.15 53.75 -39.08
C GLY A 1003 38.14 54.79 -38.51
N GLN A 1004 37.65 55.84 -37.86
CA GLN A 1004 38.46 56.92 -37.25
C GLN A 1004 39.04 56.50 -35.87
N PRO A 1005 40.16 57.11 -35.41
CA PRO A 1005 40.74 56.87 -34.08
C PRO A 1005 39.80 57.32 -32.95
N ARG A 1006 39.89 56.66 -31.78
CA ARG A 1006 38.88 56.74 -30.71
C ARG A 1006 39.46 57.19 -29.37
N ASP A 1007 38.58 57.74 -28.53
CA ASP A 1007 38.88 58.05 -27.13
C ASP A 1007 38.87 56.79 -26.26
N GLU A 1008 39.91 56.59 -25.45
CA GLU A 1008 40.07 55.37 -24.63
C GLU A 1008 39.05 55.28 -23.49
N SER A 1009 38.57 56.43 -22.98
CA SER A 1009 37.63 56.52 -21.86
C SER A 1009 36.24 55.94 -22.17
N GLN A 1010 35.83 55.93 -23.44
CA GLN A 1010 34.50 55.47 -23.87
C GLN A 1010 34.51 54.10 -24.56
N LEU A 1011 35.69 53.47 -24.67
CA LEU A 1011 35.87 52.22 -25.41
C LEU A 1011 35.05 51.07 -24.83
N SER A 1012 34.96 50.99 -23.50
CA SER A 1012 34.21 49.96 -22.77
C SER A 1012 32.70 50.04 -23.02
N ALA A 1013 32.14 51.24 -22.89
CA ALA A 1013 30.72 51.51 -23.15
C ALA A 1013 30.37 51.30 -24.64
N LEU A 1014 31.28 51.68 -25.55
CA LEU A 1014 31.13 51.43 -26.97
C LEU A 1014 31.12 49.93 -27.29
N ALA A 1015 31.98 49.12 -26.65
CA ALA A 1015 31.95 47.67 -26.80
C ALA A 1015 30.60 47.07 -26.35
N CYS A 1016 30.05 47.55 -25.22
CA CYS A 1016 28.72 47.17 -24.75
C CYS A 1016 27.62 47.52 -25.77
N PHE A 1017 27.67 48.72 -26.33
CA PHE A 1017 26.73 49.20 -27.35
C PHE A 1017 26.75 48.31 -28.60
N LEU A 1018 27.93 48.00 -29.13
CA LEU A 1018 28.09 47.16 -30.32
C LEU A 1018 27.53 45.74 -30.10
N VAL A 1019 27.85 45.14 -28.95
CA VAL A 1019 27.42 43.78 -28.60
C VAL A 1019 25.89 43.70 -28.52
N TYR A 1020 25.26 44.58 -27.74
CA TYR A 1020 23.83 44.54 -27.47
C TYR A 1020 22.97 44.89 -28.69
N HIS A 1021 23.42 45.85 -29.51
CA HIS A 1021 22.74 46.24 -30.74
C HIS A 1021 23.11 45.39 -31.97
N SER A 1022 24.09 44.47 -31.86
CA SER A 1022 24.56 43.62 -32.96
C SER A 1022 25.07 44.40 -34.16
N VAL A 1023 25.80 45.49 -33.91
CA VAL A 1023 26.36 46.32 -34.97
C VAL A 1023 27.52 45.55 -35.64
N PRO A 1024 27.50 45.34 -36.96
CA PRO A 1024 28.54 44.55 -37.63
C PRO A 1024 29.89 45.26 -37.63
N ALA A 1025 30.96 44.48 -37.80
CA ALA A 1025 32.30 45.05 -37.95
C ALA A 1025 32.38 45.94 -39.22
N PRO A 1026 33.19 47.02 -39.22
CA PRO A 1026 33.26 47.95 -40.35
C PRO A 1026 33.60 47.30 -41.70
N ARG A 1027 34.31 46.17 -41.69
CA ARG A 1027 34.67 45.38 -42.89
C ARG A 1027 33.47 44.72 -43.59
N HIS A 1028 32.36 44.53 -42.88
CA HIS A 1028 31.13 43.94 -43.43
C HIS A 1028 30.17 45.02 -43.95
N LEU A 1029 30.49 46.30 -43.77
CA LEU A 1029 29.74 47.41 -44.36
C LEU A 1029 30.15 47.57 -45.83
N PRO A 1030 29.23 47.92 -46.74
CA PRO A 1030 29.58 48.19 -48.13
C PRO A 1030 30.64 49.30 -48.22
N PRO A 1031 31.64 49.21 -49.13
CA PRO A 1031 32.70 50.21 -49.29
C PRO A 1031 32.22 51.56 -49.87
N VAL A 1032 30.93 51.66 -50.25
CA VAL A 1032 30.30 52.92 -50.63
C VAL A 1032 29.81 53.58 -49.36
N GLY A 1033 30.42 54.71 -49.02
CA GLY A 1033 30.24 55.43 -47.76
C GLY A 1033 28.79 55.58 -47.30
N LEU A 1034 28.64 55.62 -45.97
CA LEU A 1034 27.40 55.92 -45.26
C LEU A 1034 26.78 57.30 -45.66
N GLU A 1035 27.51 58.12 -46.41
CA GLU A 1035 27.16 59.50 -46.81
C GLU A 1035 26.13 59.62 -47.96
N GLY A 1036 25.50 58.53 -48.43
CA GLY A 1036 24.60 58.55 -49.59
C GLY A 1036 23.13 58.17 -49.35
N SER A 1037 22.74 57.85 -48.12
CA SER A 1037 21.38 57.33 -47.84
C SER A 1037 20.41 58.47 -47.55
N THR A 1038 19.39 58.68 -48.39
CA THR A 1038 18.45 59.81 -48.22
C THR A 1038 17.19 59.47 -47.42
N SER A 1039 16.95 58.18 -47.09
CA SER A 1039 15.77 57.75 -46.35
C SER A 1039 16.03 56.59 -45.37
N PHE A 1040 15.31 56.57 -44.25
CA PHE A 1040 15.36 55.50 -43.24
C PHE A 1040 14.96 54.13 -43.81
N ALA A 1041 14.04 54.10 -44.77
CA ALA A 1041 13.60 52.85 -45.42
C ALA A 1041 14.72 52.18 -46.23
N GLU A 1042 15.55 52.98 -46.90
CA GLU A 1042 16.71 52.48 -47.66
C GLU A 1042 17.78 51.89 -46.72
N LEU A 1043 18.04 52.57 -45.60
CA LEU A 1043 18.91 52.07 -44.54
C LEU A 1043 18.38 50.74 -43.97
N LEU A 1044 17.07 50.65 -43.71
CA LEU A 1044 16.44 49.44 -43.19
C LEU A 1044 16.59 48.27 -44.16
N PHE A 1045 16.40 48.48 -45.46
CA PHE A 1045 16.60 47.42 -46.45
C PHE A 1045 18.06 46.94 -46.52
N LYS A 1046 19.02 47.88 -46.59
CA LYS A 1046 20.47 47.57 -46.64
C LYS A 1046 20.94 46.82 -45.38
N PHE A 1047 20.57 47.31 -44.20
CA PHE A 1047 21.00 46.70 -42.93
C PHE A 1047 20.22 45.45 -42.53
N LYS A 1048 19.03 45.22 -43.08
CA LYS A 1048 18.32 43.93 -42.95
C LYS A 1048 19.10 42.79 -43.60
N GLN A 1049 19.79 43.04 -44.73
CA GLN A 1049 20.69 42.06 -45.36
C GLN A 1049 21.90 41.73 -44.46
N LEU A 1050 22.35 42.68 -43.66
CA LEU A 1050 23.42 42.52 -42.66
C LEU A 1050 22.95 41.88 -41.34
N LYS A 1051 21.70 41.41 -41.27
CA LYS A 1051 21.09 40.80 -40.09
C LYS A 1051 21.06 41.70 -38.85
N MET A 1052 21.07 43.03 -39.02
CA MET A 1052 20.98 43.97 -37.89
C MET A 1052 19.51 44.13 -37.43
N PRO A 1053 19.22 44.07 -36.11
CA PRO A 1053 17.87 44.28 -35.59
C PRO A 1053 17.36 45.70 -35.84
N VAL A 1054 16.07 45.85 -36.14
CA VAL A 1054 15.43 47.16 -36.38
C VAL A 1054 15.58 48.10 -35.16
N ARG A 1055 15.61 47.54 -33.94
CA ARG A 1055 15.86 48.28 -32.68
C ARG A 1055 17.18 49.06 -32.69
N ALA A 1056 18.23 48.47 -33.24
CA ALA A 1056 19.54 49.10 -33.36
C ALA A 1056 19.50 50.19 -34.43
N LEU A 1057 18.82 49.92 -35.54
CA LEU A 1057 18.66 50.88 -36.63
C LEU A 1057 17.96 52.16 -36.20
N LEU A 1058 16.93 52.04 -35.36
CA LEU A 1058 16.16 53.19 -34.88
C LEU A 1058 17.05 54.19 -34.12
N ARG A 1059 18.04 53.69 -33.36
CA ARG A 1059 19.00 54.49 -32.59
C ARG A 1059 20.16 55.02 -33.42
N LEU A 1060 20.54 54.29 -34.47
CA LEU A 1060 21.61 54.69 -35.40
C LEU A 1060 21.12 55.64 -36.51
N ALA A 1061 19.82 55.72 -36.76
CA ALA A 1061 19.26 56.55 -37.82
C ALA A 1061 19.67 58.03 -37.75
N PRO A 1062 19.60 58.72 -36.58
CA PRO A 1062 20.02 60.12 -36.48
C PRO A 1062 21.51 60.32 -36.82
N LEU A 1063 22.36 59.34 -36.47
CA LEU A 1063 23.80 59.37 -36.71
C LEU A 1063 24.17 59.13 -38.18
N LEU A 1064 23.39 58.31 -38.88
CA LEU A 1064 23.66 57.92 -40.27
C LEU A 1064 23.01 58.86 -41.30
N LEU A 1065 21.97 59.60 -40.93
CA LEU A 1065 21.23 60.52 -41.80
C LEU A 1065 21.71 61.99 -41.70
N GLY A 1066 22.70 62.28 -40.85
CA GLY A 1066 23.36 63.60 -40.79
C GLY A 1066 22.51 64.76 -40.26
N ASN A 1067 21.39 64.50 -39.56
CA ASN A 1067 20.53 65.55 -38.99
C ASN A 1067 20.38 65.38 -37.47
N PRO A 1068 20.89 66.32 -36.65
CA PRO A 1068 20.65 66.33 -35.22
C PRO A 1068 19.32 67.04 -34.95
N GLN A 1069 18.21 66.30 -34.95
CA GLN A 1069 17.04 66.70 -34.16
C GLN A 1069 16.68 65.58 -33.21
N PRO A 1070 16.43 65.89 -31.92
CA PRO A 1070 16.05 64.90 -30.94
C PRO A 1070 14.64 64.42 -31.29
N MET A 1071 14.49 63.16 -31.70
CA MET A 1071 13.19 62.52 -31.69
C MET A 1071 12.81 62.20 -30.24
N VAL A 1072 12.01 63.08 -29.65
CA VAL A 1072 11.19 62.77 -28.49
C VAL A 1072 10.13 61.77 -28.93
N MET A 1073 10.21 60.54 -28.42
CA MET A 1073 9.05 59.72 -28.06
C MET A 1073 9.37 58.93 -26.79
#